data_AF-A0A4R5G6P4-F1
#
_entry.id   AF-A0A4R5G6P4-F1
#
_cell.length_a   1.000
_cell.length_b   1.000
_cell.length_c   1.000
_cell.angle_alpha   90.00
_cell.angle_beta   90.00
_cell.angle_gamma   90.00
#
_symmetry.space_group_name_H-M   'P 1'
#
loop_
_entity.id
_entity.type
_entity.pdbx_description
1 polymer ?
#
loop_
_entity_poly.entity_id
_entity_poly.type
_entity_poly.pdbx_seq_one_letter_code
_entity_poly.pdbx_strand_id
1 'polypeptide(L)'
;MAEEPELRVQPQDLLAEQSVLGSIFISPDKLITVREFVSPDDFYKYSHRVIFKAMITLSDRNEAIDATTVRTILDDQGDLQNIGGLSYIVELVNSVPTSANAEYYAKIVAEKAMLRNIISRLTETVNLAYEGATDSEDVIAGAEKALIEINEHSNRSGFRKISDVLKVNYENLEIRSRQTSDVTGLPTGFRDLDKITTGLHPDQLVILAARPAVGKTAFALNIAQNVGTKQNRPVAIFSLEMGAESLVDRMLAAEGMVDSHNLRTGQLTDQEWNNITIAQGALADAPIYIDDTPGIKITEIRARARKLSQEVEGGLGLIVIDYLQLITGTRPENRQQEVSDISRQLKILAKELKVPVIALSQLSRGVEQRQDKRPVLSDIRESGSIEQDADIVAFLYRDDYYRREGEDNEDAVLPLYDAIYNFDGIRHILARHEQGALHEAEGYAKSTGKLGVAIVTSGPGATNAITGIADGMSDSVPMLIFTGQVGMSGIGKDAFQEADIIGITMPITKYNYQIRDVADVPRIVTEAAHIATTGRPGPVVIDLPKNISAAKTSFYHDPTVNLPSYQPTLEPNVLQVKKILTQLKKAKRPLIIAGGGVNYSGASEELIAFAERYNIPVVSTLLSLGVMPINHPLSLGMGGMHGSYASNMALTQCDFMINFGSRFADRLTGNPKTFAKKAVVAHVDIDPAEIGKVVKTQIPIVGDAKRTLQILLDEDEVKTRHDDWTESVLANKAKAPFSYDFDESVIKPQHAIATIGKVTDGDAIVVTDVGQHQMWAAQFYPYKNERQLITSGGLGTMGFGIPAAIGAKLANPDKEVILFVGDGGFQMTNQELALLNGYGVPIKVVLINNHSLGMVRQWQESFYDEHRSESTFDDEPNFQMMAEAYGIAHYKFTNPNTLEEDLKVITENKPMLIEVAISNREHVYPMVPSGKSNSEMLGVKFNA
;
A
#
# COMPACT_ATOMS: atom_id res chain seq x y z
N MET A 1 -12.82 -90.05 -21.10
CA MET A 1 -14.17 -89.89 -21.66
C MET A 1 -14.35 -88.40 -21.90
N ALA A 2 -14.31 -87.98 -23.16
CA ALA A 2 -14.66 -86.62 -23.54
C ALA A 2 -16.17 -86.61 -23.81
N GLU A 3 -16.91 -85.83 -23.04
CA GLU A 3 -18.32 -85.52 -23.36
C GLU A 3 -18.32 -84.51 -24.51
N GLU A 4 -19.10 -84.80 -25.56
CA GLU A 4 -19.39 -83.84 -26.63
C GLU A 4 -20.03 -82.57 -26.02
N PRO A 5 -19.70 -81.36 -26.50
CA PRO A 5 -20.36 -80.16 -26.02
C PRO A 5 -21.83 -80.15 -26.50
N GLU A 6 -22.76 -80.36 -25.57
CA GLU A 6 -24.18 -80.08 -25.79
C GLU A 6 -24.36 -78.64 -26.31
N LEU A 7 -25.07 -78.49 -27.43
CA LEU A 7 -25.51 -77.19 -27.95
C LEU A 7 -26.39 -76.48 -26.91
N ARG A 8 -25.78 -75.66 -26.06
CA ARG A 8 -26.49 -74.86 -25.06
C ARG A 8 -27.31 -73.79 -25.76
N VAL A 9 -28.63 -73.84 -25.58
CA VAL A 9 -29.54 -72.79 -26.04
C VAL A 9 -29.27 -71.53 -25.22
N GLN A 10 -29.25 -70.36 -25.88
CA GLN A 10 -29.07 -69.09 -25.19
C GLN A 10 -30.20 -68.84 -24.17
N PRO A 11 -29.99 -67.97 -23.15
CA PRO A 11 -31.07 -67.61 -22.22
C PRO A 11 -32.26 -66.93 -22.90
N GLN A 12 -33.46 -67.49 -22.77
CA GLN A 12 -34.72 -66.89 -23.22
C GLN A 12 -35.91 -67.24 -22.32
N ASP A 13 -36.98 -66.44 -22.42
CA ASP A 13 -38.31 -66.75 -21.88
C ASP A 13 -39.39 -66.31 -22.87
N LEU A 14 -39.82 -67.24 -23.72
CA LEU A 14 -40.75 -66.94 -24.80
C LEU A 14 -42.15 -66.58 -24.29
N LEU A 15 -42.56 -67.12 -23.14
CA LEU A 15 -43.85 -66.80 -22.54
C LEU A 15 -43.88 -65.38 -22.00
N ALA A 16 -42.78 -64.94 -21.37
CA ALA A 16 -42.63 -63.56 -20.94
C ALA A 16 -42.63 -62.60 -22.14
N GLU A 17 -41.92 -62.93 -23.23
CA GLU A 17 -41.93 -62.12 -24.46
C GLU A 17 -43.33 -61.99 -25.06
N GLN A 18 -44.08 -63.09 -25.18
CA GLN A 18 -45.47 -63.08 -25.64
C GLN A 18 -46.34 -62.22 -24.72
N SER A 19 -46.15 -62.37 -23.40
CA SER A 19 -46.91 -61.65 -22.39
C SER A 19 -46.67 -60.13 -22.42
N VAL A 20 -45.46 -59.69 -22.74
CA VAL A 20 -45.14 -58.27 -22.96
C VAL A 20 -45.91 -57.73 -24.16
N LEU A 21 -45.83 -58.41 -25.31
CA LEU A 21 -46.51 -57.97 -26.53
C LEU A 21 -48.04 -57.98 -26.37
N GLY A 22 -48.58 -59.04 -25.77
CA GLY A 22 -50.02 -59.15 -25.49
C GLY A 22 -50.51 -58.07 -24.53
N SER A 23 -49.71 -57.73 -23.51
CA SER A 23 -50.08 -56.67 -22.55
C SER A 23 -50.18 -55.29 -23.22
N ILE A 24 -49.32 -55.01 -24.20
CA ILE A 24 -49.34 -53.76 -24.97
C ILE A 24 -50.55 -53.71 -25.89
N PHE A 25 -50.93 -54.82 -26.51
CA PHE A 25 -52.17 -54.88 -27.30
C PHE A 25 -53.43 -54.64 -26.45
N ILE A 26 -53.46 -55.09 -25.20
CA ILE A 26 -54.59 -54.87 -24.27
C ILE A 26 -54.61 -53.41 -23.77
N SER A 27 -53.43 -52.84 -23.52
CA SER A 27 -53.29 -51.49 -22.95
C SER A 27 -52.08 -50.80 -23.59
N PRO A 28 -52.27 -50.06 -24.70
CA PRO A 28 -51.18 -49.44 -25.45
C PRO A 28 -50.31 -48.49 -24.63
N ASP A 29 -50.84 -47.88 -23.56
CA ASP A 29 -50.11 -47.05 -22.61
C ASP A 29 -48.97 -47.80 -21.91
N LYS A 30 -49.08 -49.13 -21.78
CA LYS A 30 -48.02 -49.98 -21.22
C LYS A 30 -46.77 -50.01 -22.07
N LEU A 31 -46.83 -49.63 -23.35
CA LEU A 31 -45.64 -49.52 -24.18
C LEU A 31 -44.63 -48.54 -23.58
N ILE A 32 -45.08 -47.44 -22.98
CA ILE A 32 -44.20 -46.45 -22.34
C ILE A 32 -43.43 -47.11 -21.19
N THR A 33 -44.13 -47.80 -20.29
CA THR A 33 -43.51 -48.49 -19.14
C THR A 33 -42.63 -49.66 -19.58
N VAL A 34 -43.02 -50.42 -20.60
CA VAL A 34 -42.22 -51.55 -21.11
C VAL A 34 -40.93 -51.06 -21.79
N ARG A 35 -40.99 -49.94 -22.54
CA ARG A 35 -39.81 -49.33 -23.20
C ARG A 35 -38.74 -48.85 -22.21
N GLU A 36 -39.07 -48.70 -20.93
CA GLU A 36 -38.07 -48.40 -19.90
C GLU A 36 -37.12 -49.59 -19.65
N PHE A 37 -37.60 -50.83 -19.85
CA PHE A 37 -36.85 -52.04 -19.51
C PHE A 37 -36.34 -52.81 -20.73
N VAL A 38 -37.04 -52.78 -21.86
CA VAL A 38 -36.70 -53.57 -23.05
C VAL A 38 -36.76 -52.77 -24.34
N SER A 39 -35.87 -53.10 -25.25
CA SER A 39 -35.76 -52.63 -26.63
C SER A 39 -36.01 -53.80 -27.61
N PRO A 40 -36.27 -53.55 -28.91
CA PRO A 40 -36.55 -54.61 -29.87
C PRO A 40 -35.50 -55.74 -29.89
N ASP A 41 -34.22 -55.42 -29.71
CA ASP A 41 -33.13 -56.39 -29.77
C ASP A 41 -33.05 -57.28 -28.51
N ASP A 42 -33.74 -56.90 -27.42
CA ASP A 42 -33.79 -57.65 -26.17
C ASP A 42 -34.72 -58.87 -26.24
N PHE A 43 -35.56 -58.97 -27.27
CA PHE A 43 -36.37 -60.16 -27.52
C PHE A 43 -35.50 -61.25 -28.17
N TYR A 44 -35.60 -62.50 -27.73
CA TYR A 44 -34.88 -63.61 -28.34
C TYR A 44 -35.50 -63.98 -29.70
N LYS A 45 -36.83 -64.06 -29.77
CA LYS A 45 -37.52 -64.47 -30.99
C LYS A 45 -37.58 -63.32 -32.00
N TYR A 46 -37.07 -63.54 -33.20
CA TYR A 46 -37.08 -62.53 -34.28
C TYR A 46 -38.47 -61.92 -34.49
N SER A 47 -39.51 -62.76 -34.51
CA SER A 47 -40.88 -62.29 -34.72
C SER A 47 -41.35 -61.30 -33.63
N HIS A 48 -40.91 -61.48 -32.38
CA HIS A 48 -41.24 -60.56 -31.30
C HIS A 48 -40.47 -59.23 -31.42
N ARG A 49 -39.21 -59.26 -31.87
CA ARG A 49 -38.43 -58.04 -32.15
C ARG A 49 -39.15 -57.14 -33.15
N VAL A 50 -39.60 -57.75 -34.24
CA VAL A 50 -40.24 -57.05 -35.35
C VAL A 50 -41.60 -56.51 -34.92
N ILE A 51 -42.40 -57.29 -34.20
CA ILE A 51 -43.70 -56.83 -33.68
C ILE A 51 -43.53 -55.67 -32.68
N PHE A 52 -42.59 -55.77 -31.74
CA PHE A 52 -42.33 -54.70 -30.79
C PHE A 52 -41.85 -53.41 -31.47
N LYS A 53 -40.98 -53.53 -32.49
CA LYS A 53 -40.54 -52.40 -33.30
C LYS A 53 -41.69 -51.74 -34.07
N ALA A 54 -42.62 -52.53 -34.60
CA ALA A 54 -43.83 -52.03 -35.24
C ALA A 54 -44.72 -51.26 -34.25
N MET A 55 -44.93 -51.79 -33.04
CA MET A 55 -45.67 -51.09 -31.96
C MET A 55 -45.01 -49.74 -31.59
N ILE A 56 -43.68 -49.71 -31.47
CA ILE A 56 -42.93 -48.46 -31.24
C ILE A 56 -43.15 -47.47 -32.38
N THR A 57 -43.06 -47.93 -33.63
CA THR A 57 -43.22 -47.07 -34.81
C THR A 57 -44.63 -46.45 -34.88
N LEU A 58 -45.67 -47.23 -34.58
CA LEU A 58 -47.04 -46.74 -34.49
C LEU A 58 -47.20 -45.71 -33.37
N SER A 59 -46.63 -45.99 -32.19
CA SER A 59 -46.64 -45.04 -31.06
C SER A 59 -45.94 -43.73 -31.39
N ASP A 60 -44.77 -43.78 -32.05
CA ASP A 60 -44.00 -42.59 -32.42
C ASP A 60 -44.72 -41.76 -33.49
N ARG A 61 -45.59 -42.38 -34.31
CA ARG A 61 -46.51 -41.72 -35.26
C ARG A 61 -47.83 -41.29 -34.62
N ASN A 62 -48.02 -41.56 -33.34
CA ASN A 62 -49.25 -41.29 -32.59
C ASN A 62 -50.48 -42.03 -33.17
N GLU A 63 -50.25 -43.21 -33.76
CA GLU A 63 -51.28 -44.11 -34.30
C GLU A 63 -51.69 -45.17 -33.26
N ALA A 64 -52.92 -45.68 -33.36
CA ALA A 64 -53.42 -46.70 -32.44
C ALA A 64 -52.64 -48.02 -32.57
N ILE A 65 -52.35 -48.68 -31.44
CA ILE A 65 -51.68 -49.98 -31.41
C ILE A 65 -52.72 -51.06 -31.18
N ASP A 66 -53.20 -51.67 -32.26
CA ASP A 66 -54.12 -52.80 -32.24
C ASP A 66 -53.70 -53.84 -33.28
N ALA A 67 -54.34 -55.02 -33.26
CA ALA A 67 -53.98 -56.12 -34.15
C ALA A 67 -54.10 -55.75 -35.64
N THR A 68 -54.95 -54.79 -36.00
CA THR A 68 -55.16 -54.35 -37.38
C THR A 68 -54.06 -53.40 -37.81
N THR A 69 -53.73 -52.39 -37.00
CA THR A 69 -52.68 -51.42 -37.33
C THR A 69 -51.30 -52.05 -37.33
N VAL A 70 -51.01 -52.95 -36.38
CA VAL A 70 -49.77 -53.72 -36.35
C VAL A 70 -49.69 -54.68 -37.54
N ARG A 71 -50.81 -55.29 -37.96
CA ARG A 71 -50.83 -56.11 -39.18
C ARG A 71 -50.49 -55.26 -40.42
N THR A 72 -51.13 -54.10 -40.59
CA THR A 72 -50.93 -53.23 -41.76
C THR A 72 -49.48 -52.80 -41.89
N ILE A 73 -48.88 -52.29 -40.81
CA ILE A 73 -47.48 -51.83 -40.86
C ILE A 73 -46.50 -52.98 -41.13
N LEU A 74 -46.79 -54.20 -40.67
CA LEU A 74 -45.97 -55.37 -40.93
C LEU A 74 -46.16 -55.93 -42.36
N ASP A 75 -47.35 -55.78 -42.95
CA ASP A 75 -47.62 -56.15 -44.34
C ASP A 75 -46.92 -55.17 -45.31
N ASP A 76 -47.02 -53.87 -45.04
CA ASP A 76 -46.33 -52.81 -45.79
C ASP A 76 -44.80 -52.97 -45.77
N GLN A 77 -44.26 -53.53 -44.68
CA GLN A 77 -42.82 -53.82 -44.51
C GLN A 77 -42.41 -55.20 -45.07
N GLY A 78 -43.36 -56.01 -45.53
CA GLY A 78 -43.11 -57.36 -46.05
C GLY A 78 -42.78 -58.42 -44.99
N ASP A 79 -42.98 -58.12 -43.70
CA ASP A 79 -42.60 -58.97 -42.57
C ASP A 79 -43.77 -59.81 -42.01
N LEU A 80 -45.01 -59.57 -42.45
CA LEU A 80 -46.20 -60.24 -41.90
C LEU A 80 -46.14 -61.78 -41.99
N GLN A 81 -45.62 -62.33 -43.09
CA GLN A 81 -45.47 -63.78 -43.25
C GLN A 81 -44.33 -64.34 -42.38
N ASN A 82 -43.26 -63.56 -42.17
CA ASN A 82 -42.08 -63.97 -41.38
C ASN A 82 -42.38 -64.10 -39.89
N ILE A 83 -43.45 -63.46 -39.40
CA ILE A 83 -43.86 -63.52 -37.99
C ILE A 83 -44.95 -64.57 -37.69
N GLY A 84 -45.43 -65.32 -38.68
CA GLY A 84 -46.50 -66.32 -38.52
C GLY A 84 -47.90 -65.83 -38.91
N GLY A 85 -48.00 -64.69 -39.62
CA GLY A 85 -49.25 -64.14 -40.13
C GLY A 85 -50.19 -63.58 -39.07
N LEU A 86 -51.40 -63.20 -39.50
CA LEU A 86 -52.42 -62.60 -38.63
C LEU A 86 -52.82 -63.51 -37.47
N SER A 87 -52.81 -64.83 -37.67
CA SER A 87 -53.11 -65.82 -36.63
C SER A 87 -52.19 -65.68 -35.41
N TYR A 88 -50.91 -65.38 -35.63
CA TYR A 88 -49.96 -65.24 -34.52
C TYR A 88 -50.12 -63.91 -33.77
N ILE A 89 -50.47 -62.82 -34.47
CA ILE A 89 -50.79 -61.55 -33.82
C ILE A 89 -52.01 -61.72 -32.91
N VAL A 90 -53.06 -62.41 -33.38
CA VAL A 90 -54.26 -62.70 -32.58
C VAL A 90 -53.94 -63.62 -31.40
N GLU A 91 -53.03 -64.57 -31.55
CA GLU A 91 -52.54 -65.40 -30.44
C GLU A 91 -51.84 -64.56 -29.37
N LEU A 92 -50.99 -63.61 -29.76
CA LEU A 92 -50.32 -62.70 -28.83
C LEU A 92 -51.31 -61.82 -28.04
N VAL A 93 -52.34 -61.30 -28.70
CA VAL A 93 -53.41 -60.52 -28.02
C VAL A 93 -54.08 -61.35 -26.91
N ASN A 94 -54.23 -62.66 -27.13
CA ASN A 94 -54.86 -63.58 -26.17
C ASN A 94 -53.87 -64.25 -25.21
N SER A 95 -52.56 -63.98 -25.32
CA SER A 95 -51.52 -64.65 -24.53
C SER A 95 -51.53 -64.26 -23.05
N VAL A 96 -52.13 -63.12 -22.71
CA VAL A 96 -52.24 -62.63 -21.32
C VAL A 96 -53.69 -62.26 -20.96
N PRO A 97 -54.15 -62.63 -19.75
CA PRO A 97 -55.49 -62.27 -19.29
C PRO A 97 -55.60 -60.80 -18.82
N THR A 98 -54.47 -60.13 -18.54
CA THR A 98 -54.43 -58.72 -18.08
C THR A 98 -53.07 -58.08 -18.39
N SER A 99 -53.08 -56.77 -18.65
CA SER A 99 -51.89 -55.94 -18.87
C SER A 99 -51.22 -55.46 -17.58
N ALA A 100 -51.77 -55.77 -16.40
CA ALA A 100 -51.29 -55.27 -15.11
C ALA A 100 -49.82 -55.63 -14.81
N ASN A 101 -49.36 -56.79 -15.29
CA ASN A 101 -48.02 -57.31 -15.03
C ASN A 101 -47.02 -57.07 -16.19
N ALA A 102 -47.33 -56.17 -17.13
CA ALA A 102 -46.48 -55.89 -18.29
C ALA A 102 -45.02 -55.56 -17.90
N GLU A 103 -44.85 -54.75 -16.85
CA GLU A 103 -43.54 -54.38 -16.31
C GLU A 103 -42.77 -55.59 -15.77
N TYR A 104 -43.44 -56.49 -15.07
CA TYR A 104 -42.84 -57.70 -14.52
C TYR A 104 -42.31 -58.62 -15.63
N TYR A 105 -43.10 -58.83 -16.69
CA TYR A 105 -42.66 -59.62 -17.84
C TYR A 105 -41.54 -58.93 -18.63
N ALA A 106 -41.57 -57.60 -18.76
CA ALA A 106 -40.51 -56.83 -19.41
C ALA A 106 -39.17 -56.98 -18.67
N LYS A 107 -39.18 -56.96 -17.33
CA LYS A 107 -37.97 -57.22 -16.52
C LYS A 107 -37.41 -58.62 -16.73
N ILE A 108 -38.26 -59.64 -16.89
CA ILE A 108 -37.80 -61.00 -17.21
C ILE A 108 -37.10 -61.04 -18.58
N VAL A 109 -37.69 -60.39 -19.60
CA VAL A 109 -37.10 -60.33 -20.94
C VAL A 109 -35.76 -59.57 -20.91
N ALA A 110 -35.69 -58.44 -20.19
CA ALA A 110 -34.46 -57.67 -20.00
C ALA A 110 -33.35 -58.50 -19.33
N GLU A 111 -33.68 -59.25 -18.28
CA GLU A 111 -32.73 -60.12 -17.58
C GLU A 111 -32.17 -61.20 -18.52
N LYS A 112 -33.04 -61.85 -19.32
CA LYS A 112 -32.57 -62.84 -20.31
C LYS A 112 -31.71 -62.20 -21.40
N ALA A 113 -32.02 -60.98 -21.83
CA ALA A 113 -31.20 -60.24 -22.79
C ALA A 113 -29.81 -59.90 -22.22
N MET A 114 -29.74 -59.47 -20.96
CA MET A 114 -28.49 -59.19 -20.27
C MET A 114 -27.60 -60.44 -20.19
N LEU A 115 -28.17 -61.59 -19.83
CA LEU A 115 -27.44 -62.85 -19.82
C LEU A 115 -26.92 -63.24 -21.20
N ARG A 116 -27.67 -62.99 -22.28
CA ARG A 116 -27.19 -63.22 -23.66
C ARG A 116 -26.03 -62.28 -24.03
N ASN A 117 -26.09 -61.02 -23.61
CA ASN A 117 -25.02 -60.06 -23.87
C ASN A 117 -23.73 -60.44 -23.12
N ILE A 118 -23.83 -60.84 -21.84
CA ILE A 118 -22.72 -61.39 -21.06
C ILE A 118 -22.08 -62.58 -21.78
N ILE A 119 -22.89 -63.54 -22.23
CA ILE A 119 -22.40 -64.73 -22.94
C ILE A 119 -21.67 -64.30 -24.22
N SER A 120 -22.26 -63.42 -25.04
CA SER A 120 -21.65 -62.99 -26.31
C SER A 120 -20.29 -62.33 -26.10
N ARG A 121 -20.19 -61.42 -25.13
CA ARG A 121 -18.96 -60.65 -24.86
C ARG A 121 -17.86 -61.50 -24.25
N LEU A 122 -18.19 -62.36 -23.29
CA LEU A 122 -17.20 -63.24 -22.69
C LEU A 122 -16.76 -64.36 -23.63
N THR A 123 -17.59 -64.75 -24.59
CA THR A 123 -17.21 -65.74 -25.62
C THR A 123 -16.10 -65.20 -26.51
N GLU A 124 -16.10 -63.91 -26.86
CA GLU A 124 -15.00 -63.26 -27.61
C GLU A 124 -13.67 -63.35 -26.83
N THR A 125 -13.70 -63.06 -25.53
CA THR A 125 -12.52 -63.19 -24.65
C THR A 125 -12.04 -64.64 -24.53
N VAL A 126 -12.97 -65.59 -24.41
CA VAL A 126 -12.64 -67.03 -24.36
C VAL A 126 -11.99 -67.46 -25.69
N ASN A 127 -12.50 -67.00 -26.83
CA ASN A 127 -11.91 -67.32 -28.13
C ASN A 127 -10.49 -66.75 -28.26
N LEU A 128 -10.26 -65.50 -27.83
CA LEU A 128 -8.92 -64.90 -27.81
C LEU A 128 -7.94 -65.68 -26.91
N ALA A 129 -8.41 -66.19 -25.77
CA ALA A 129 -7.60 -67.04 -24.89
C ALA A 129 -7.23 -68.38 -25.54
N TYR A 130 -8.09 -68.95 -26.40
CA TYR A 130 -7.80 -70.16 -27.15
C TYR A 130 -6.84 -69.93 -28.33
N GLU A 131 -6.83 -68.74 -28.93
CA GLU A 131 -5.97 -68.39 -30.07
C GLU A 131 -4.48 -68.26 -29.68
N GLY A 132 -4.16 -68.00 -28.41
CA GLY A 132 -2.81 -68.08 -27.84
C GLY A 132 -1.79 -67.06 -28.38
N ALA A 133 -2.23 -66.09 -29.18
CA ALA A 133 -1.39 -65.06 -29.80
C ALA A 133 -1.26 -63.77 -28.96
N THR A 134 -2.02 -63.66 -27.88
CA THR A 134 -2.16 -62.45 -27.05
C THR A 134 -1.67 -62.71 -25.62
N ASP A 135 -1.05 -61.72 -24.98
CA ASP A 135 -0.55 -61.85 -23.62
C ASP A 135 -1.71 -62.12 -22.62
N SER A 136 -1.44 -62.89 -21.57
CA SER A 136 -2.43 -63.18 -20.53
C SER A 136 -2.95 -61.92 -19.83
N GLU A 137 -2.13 -60.87 -19.67
CA GLU A 137 -2.55 -59.59 -19.10
C GLU A 137 -3.54 -58.87 -20.02
N ASP A 138 -3.33 -58.91 -21.34
CA ASP A 138 -4.24 -58.31 -22.33
C ASP A 138 -5.59 -59.04 -22.40
N VAL A 139 -5.58 -60.37 -22.25
CA VAL A 139 -6.81 -61.17 -22.19
C VAL A 139 -7.60 -60.86 -20.90
N ILE A 140 -6.91 -60.68 -19.77
CA ILE A 140 -7.54 -60.28 -18.49
C ILE A 140 -8.10 -58.86 -18.60
N ALA A 141 -7.32 -57.91 -19.13
CA ALA A 141 -7.76 -56.54 -19.33
C ALA A 141 -8.97 -56.45 -20.29
N GLY A 142 -8.99 -57.26 -21.35
CA GLY A 142 -10.12 -57.41 -22.26
C GLY A 142 -11.37 -57.96 -21.55
N ALA A 143 -11.20 -58.93 -20.65
CA ALA A 143 -12.28 -59.48 -19.82
C ALA A 143 -12.86 -58.43 -18.87
N GLU A 144 -11.98 -57.69 -18.17
CA GLU A 144 -12.38 -56.63 -17.26
C GLU A 144 -13.12 -55.50 -17.99
N LYS A 145 -12.61 -55.09 -19.16
CA LYS A 145 -13.25 -54.09 -20.02
C LYS A 145 -14.64 -54.56 -20.46
N ALA A 146 -14.78 -55.81 -20.92
CA ALA A 146 -16.08 -56.35 -21.32
C ALA A 146 -17.09 -56.36 -20.15
N LEU A 147 -16.65 -56.72 -18.94
CA LEU A 147 -17.50 -56.70 -17.74
C LEU A 147 -17.89 -55.28 -17.31
N ILE A 148 -16.98 -54.31 -17.46
CA ILE A 148 -17.26 -52.89 -17.18
C ILE A 148 -18.27 -52.33 -18.18
N GLU A 149 -18.11 -52.60 -19.48
CA GLU A 149 -19.05 -52.15 -20.53
C GLU A 149 -20.46 -52.74 -20.35
N ILE A 150 -20.56 -54.00 -19.89
CA ILE A 150 -21.84 -54.62 -19.52
C ILE A 150 -22.51 -53.87 -18.36
N ASN A 151 -21.72 -53.40 -17.39
CA ASN A 151 -22.19 -52.65 -16.23
C ASN A 151 -22.61 -51.21 -16.58
N GLU A 152 -21.99 -50.61 -17.61
CA GLU A 152 -22.39 -49.29 -18.11
C GLU A 152 -23.73 -49.32 -18.86
N HIS A 153 -24.04 -50.40 -19.58
CA HIS A 153 -25.31 -50.54 -20.29
C HIS A 153 -26.53 -50.75 -19.37
N SER A 154 -26.35 -51.16 -18.12
CA SER A 154 -27.41 -51.17 -17.09
C SER A 154 -27.85 -49.77 -16.63
N ASN A 155 -27.09 -48.72 -16.95
CA ASN A 155 -27.40 -47.33 -16.60
C ASN A 155 -27.94 -46.56 -17.81
N ARG A 156 -29.11 -46.96 -18.33
CA ARG A 156 -29.89 -46.06 -19.19
C ARG A 156 -30.43 -44.88 -18.36
N SER A 157 -30.43 -43.71 -19.00
CA SER A 157 -30.76 -42.41 -18.43
C SER A 157 -32.07 -42.40 -17.63
N GLY A 158 -31.94 -42.23 -16.31
CA GLY A 158 -33.05 -42.08 -15.36
C GLY A 158 -32.58 -41.45 -14.05
N PHE A 159 -33.48 -41.26 -13.10
CA PHE A 159 -33.15 -40.73 -11.77
C PHE A 159 -32.16 -41.65 -11.05
N ARG A 160 -31.00 -41.12 -10.66
CA ARG A 160 -30.05 -41.82 -9.78
C ARG A 160 -30.47 -41.62 -8.32
N LYS A 161 -30.49 -42.68 -7.51
CA LYS A 161 -30.66 -42.52 -6.07
C LYS A 161 -29.44 -41.81 -5.50
N ILE A 162 -29.68 -40.87 -4.59
CA ILE A 162 -28.60 -40.09 -3.96
C ILE A 162 -27.58 -40.99 -3.25
N SER A 163 -28.00 -42.15 -2.74
CA SER A 163 -27.12 -43.17 -2.14
C SER A 163 -26.02 -43.64 -3.08
N ASP A 164 -26.34 -43.83 -4.36
CA ASP A 164 -25.42 -44.40 -5.34
C ASP A 164 -24.41 -43.33 -5.79
N VAL A 165 -24.87 -42.08 -5.87
CA VAL A 165 -24.02 -40.91 -6.14
C VAL A 165 -23.12 -40.59 -4.94
N LEU A 166 -23.63 -40.69 -3.71
CA LEU A 166 -22.87 -40.44 -2.49
C LEU A 166 -21.73 -41.43 -2.29
N LYS A 167 -21.93 -42.71 -2.65
CA LYS A 167 -20.87 -43.72 -2.55
C LYS A 167 -19.69 -43.39 -3.47
N VAL A 168 -19.96 -43.06 -4.73
CA VAL A 168 -18.95 -42.63 -5.70
C VAL A 168 -18.31 -41.30 -5.29
N ASN A 169 -19.09 -40.36 -4.72
CA ASN A 169 -18.56 -39.09 -4.24
C ASN A 169 -17.63 -39.27 -3.04
N TYR A 170 -17.98 -40.13 -2.08
CA TYR A 170 -17.17 -40.40 -0.90
C TYR A 170 -15.82 -41.05 -1.26
N GLU A 171 -15.82 -42.02 -2.19
CA GLU A 171 -14.58 -42.62 -2.71
C GLU A 171 -13.67 -41.56 -3.37
N ASN A 172 -14.24 -40.64 -4.16
CA ASN A 172 -13.50 -39.54 -4.77
C ASN A 172 -12.98 -38.52 -3.72
N LEU A 173 -13.75 -38.24 -2.65
CA LEU A 173 -13.31 -37.37 -1.56
C LEU A 173 -12.17 -37.98 -0.75
N GLU A 174 -12.21 -39.28 -0.51
CA GLU A 174 -11.13 -39.99 0.20
C GLU A 174 -9.84 -39.96 -0.61
N ILE A 175 -9.90 -40.20 -1.92
CA ILE A 175 -8.75 -40.04 -2.82
C ILE A 175 -8.21 -38.60 -2.78
N ARG A 176 -9.07 -37.58 -2.87
CA ARG A 176 -8.68 -36.16 -2.84
C ARG A 176 -8.06 -35.73 -1.51
N SER A 177 -8.56 -36.22 -0.38
CA SER A 177 -8.02 -35.93 0.96
C SER A 177 -6.57 -36.38 1.16
N ARG A 178 -6.10 -37.32 0.33
CA ARG A 178 -4.74 -37.85 0.37
C ARG A 178 -3.80 -37.16 -0.62
N GLN A 179 -4.33 -36.28 -1.49
CA GLN A 179 -3.55 -35.51 -2.45
C GLN A 179 -3.02 -34.21 -1.81
N THR A 180 -1.78 -33.83 -2.14
CA THR A 180 -1.10 -32.62 -1.63
C THR A 180 -1.26 -31.40 -2.56
N SER A 181 -2.03 -31.51 -3.64
CA SER A 181 -2.24 -30.43 -4.61
C SER A 181 -3.63 -29.81 -4.43
N ASP A 182 -3.69 -28.47 -4.42
CA ASP A 182 -4.94 -27.70 -4.33
C ASP A 182 -5.78 -27.75 -5.64
N VAL A 183 -5.25 -28.34 -6.72
CA VAL A 183 -5.91 -28.43 -8.04
C VAL A 183 -6.57 -29.80 -8.19
N THR A 184 -7.90 -29.81 -8.26
CA THR A 184 -8.70 -31.05 -8.31
C THR A 184 -9.30 -31.35 -9.68
N GLY A 185 -9.33 -30.36 -10.57
CA GLY A 185 -9.67 -30.48 -12.00
C GLY A 185 -8.41 -30.47 -12.89
N LEU A 186 -8.60 -30.28 -14.18
CA LEU A 186 -7.53 -30.19 -15.18
C LEU A 186 -6.76 -28.86 -15.02
N PRO A 187 -5.45 -28.86 -14.76
CA PRO A 187 -4.68 -27.63 -14.54
C PRO A 187 -4.61 -26.75 -15.80
N THR A 188 -4.90 -25.46 -15.65
CA THR A 188 -4.85 -24.49 -16.76
C THR A 188 -3.43 -24.07 -17.13
N GLY A 189 -2.47 -24.28 -16.23
CA GLY A 189 -1.09 -23.79 -16.37
C GLY A 189 -0.87 -22.41 -15.74
N PHE A 190 -1.94 -21.76 -15.28
CA PHE A 190 -1.91 -20.51 -14.52
C PHE A 190 -2.26 -20.80 -13.06
N ARG A 191 -1.25 -20.77 -12.18
CA ARG A 191 -1.41 -21.14 -10.76
C ARG A 191 -2.51 -20.36 -10.05
N ASP A 192 -2.62 -19.06 -10.31
CA ASP A 192 -3.62 -18.21 -9.66
C ASP A 192 -5.04 -18.50 -10.18
N LEU A 193 -5.18 -18.81 -11.47
CA LEU A 193 -6.46 -19.23 -12.02
C LEU A 193 -6.87 -20.58 -11.44
N ASP A 194 -5.94 -21.54 -11.39
CA ASP A 194 -6.18 -22.88 -10.82
C ASP A 194 -6.52 -22.81 -9.32
N LYS A 195 -5.98 -21.83 -8.58
CA LYS A 195 -6.34 -21.61 -7.17
C LYS A 195 -7.79 -21.13 -7.02
N ILE A 196 -8.29 -20.32 -7.95
CA ILE A 196 -9.65 -19.78 -7.91
C ILE A 196 -10.67 -20.82 -8.39
N THR A 197 -10.35 -21.56 -9.45
CA THR A 197 -11.28 -22.50 -10.09
C THR A 197 -11.12 -23.94 -9.61
N THR A 198 -10.02 -24.24 -8.91
CA THR A 198 -9.52 -25.60 -8.61
C THR A 198 -9.19 -26.41 -9.87
N GLY A 199 -8.89 -25.75 -10.99
CA GLY A 199 -8.72 -26.34 -12.32
C GLY A 199 -10.02 -26.41 -13.13
N LEU A 200 -9.96 -26.90 -14.36
CA LEU A 200 -11.13 -27.08 -15.23
C LEU A 200 -11.79 -28.44 -14.96
N HIS A 201 -13.08 -28.45 -14.66
CA HIS A 201 -13.79 -29.70 -14.35
C HIS A 201 -14.60 -30.23 -15.54
N PRO A 202 -14.81 -31.55 -15.63
CA PRO A 202 -15.79 -32.15 -16.53
C PRO A 202 -17.16 -31.49 -16.44
N ASP A 203 -17.94 -31.58 -17.51
CA ASP A 203 -19.31 -31.03 -17.62
C ASP A 203 -19.39 -29.49 -17.60
N GLN A 204 -18.28 -28.76 -17.48
CA GLN A 204 -18.26 -27.30 -17.40
C GLN A 204 -18.18 -26.61 -18.77
N LEU A 205 -18.95 -25.53 -18.91
CA LEU A 205 -18.83 -24.53 -19.96
C LEU A 205 -18.20 -23.27 -19.37
N VAL A 206 -17.03 -22.90 -19.87
CA VAL A 206 -16.27 -21.71 -19.49
C VAL A 206 -16.36 -20.69 -20.62
N ILE A 207 -16.87 -19.50 -20.32
CA ILE A 207 -16.91 -18.38 -21.26
C ILE A 207 -15.76 -17.44 -20.96
N LEU A 208 -14.84 -17.27 -21.90
CA LEU A 208 -13.76 -16.29 -21.80
C LEU A 208 -14.04 -15.09 -22.71
N ALA A 209 -14.35 -13.95 -22.11
CA ALA A 209 -14.74 -12.74 -22.82
C ALA A 209 -13.69 -11.63 -22.70
N ALA A 210 -13.37 -10.95 -23.81
CA ALA A 210 -12.51 -9.77 -23.80
C ALA A 210 -12.80 -8.86 -25.00
N ARG A 211 -12.26 -7.64 -24.98
CA ARG A 211 -12.20 -6.76 -26.15
C ARG A 211 -11.14 -7.27 -27.15
N PRO A 212 -11.22 -6.87 -28.44
CA PRO A 212 -10.15 -7.14 -29.41
C PRO A 212 -8.78 -6.70 -28.90
N ALA A 213 -7.73 -7.41 -29.28
CA ALA A 213 -6.32 -7.12 -28.92
C ALA A 213 -5.95 -7.23 -27.43
N VAL A 214 -6.86 -7.66 -26.54
CA VAL A 214 -6.57 -7.86 -25.11
C VAL A 214 -5.82 -9.18 -24.84
N GLY A 215 -5.74 -10.10 -25.82
CA GLY A 215 -4.99 -11.36 -25.69
C GLY A 215 -5.84 -12.60 -25.46
N LYS A 216 -7.16 -12.53 -25.68
CA LYS A 216 -8.14 -13.61 -25.48
C LYS A 216 -7.73 -14.96 -26.11
N THR A 217 -7.44 -14.96 -27.41
CA THR A 217 -6.99 -16.16 -28.14
C THR A 217 -5.67 -16.68 -27.58
N ALA A 218 -4.70 -15.79 -27.33
CA ALA A 218 -3.40 -16.21 -26.80
C ALA A 218 -3.54 -16.90 -25.43
N PHE A 219 -4.38 -16.36 -24.55
CA PHE A 219 -4.66 -16.97 -23.26
C PHE A 219 -5.28 -18.37 -23.38
N ALA A 220 -6.28 -18.53 -24.25
CA ALA A 220 -6.93 -19.82 -24.50
C ALA A 220 -5.96 -20.86 -25.09
N LEU A 221 -5.09 -20.45 -26.01
CA LEU A 221 -4.08 -21.33 -26.60
C LEU A 221 -3.02 -21.76 -25.57
N ASN A 222 -2.62 -20.88 -24.64
CA ASN A 222 -1.68 -21.26 -23.58
C ASN A 222 -2.26 -22.34 -22.67
N ILE A 223 -3.57 -22.26 -22.36
CA ILE A 223 -4.27 -23.32 -21.61
C ILE A 223 -4.31 -24.62 -22.42
N ALA A 224 -4.73 -24.55 -23.69
CA ALA A 224 -4.79 -25.71 -24.58
C ALA A 224 -3.43 -26.40 -24.73
N GLN A 225 -2.37 -25.60 -24.88
CA GLN A 225 -1.00 -26.07 -24.98
C GLN A 225 -0.54 -26.72 -23.68
N ASN A 226 -0.77 -26.11 -22.52
CA ASN A 226 -0.45 -26.72 -21.22
C ASN A 226 -1.14 -28.07 -21.03
N VAL A 227 -2.40 -28.18 -21.43
CA VAL A 227 -3.17 -29.43 -21.37
C VAL A 227 -2.61 -30.48 -22.34
N GLY A 228 -2.30 -30.08 -23.58
CA GLY A 228 -1.74 -30.98 -24.59
C GLY A 228 -0.32 -31.44 -24.28
N THR A 229 0.59 -30.51 -23.95
CA THR A 229 2.02 -30.81 -23.80
C THR A 229 2.38 -31.31 -22.40
N LYS A 230 1.87 -30.68 -21.34
CA LYS A 230 2.28 -31.00 -19.95
C LYS A 230 1.38 -32.02 -19.27
N GLN A 231 0.08 -32.01 -19.58
CA GLN A 231 -0.88 -32.98 -19.02
C GLN A 231 -1.09 -34.19 -19.95
N ASN A 232 -0.58 -34.13 -21.19
CA ASN A 232 -0.74 -35.15 -22.23
C ASN A 232 -2.20 -35.59 -22.42
N ARG A 233 -3.12 -34.62 -22.46
CA ARG A 233 -4.56 -34.84 -22.64
C ARG A 233 -5.01 -34.35 -24.01
N PRO A 234 -5.83 -35.11 -24.76
CA PRO A 234 -6.30 -34.68 -26.07
C PRO A 234 -7.11 -33.38 -26.03
N VAL A 235 -6.75 -32.40 -26.88
CA VAL A 235 -7.42 -31.09 -26.97
C VAL A 235 -7.98 -30.88 -28.37
N ALA A 236 -9.26 -30.51 -28.46
CA ALA A 236 -9.90 -30.12 -29.71
C ALA A 236 -10.05 -28.58 -29.77
N ILE A 237 -9.53 -27.94 -30.81
CA ILE A 237 -9.62 -26.49 -31.01
C ILE A 237 -10.43 -26.21 -32.28
N PHE A 238 -11.58 -25.57 -32.13
CA PHE A 238 -12.39 -25.06 -33.24
C PHE A 238 -12.10 -23.58 -33.44
N SER A 239 -11.39 -23.24 -34.51
CA SER A 239 -10.97 -21.87 -34.83
C SER A 239 -11.79 -21.28 -35.97
N LEU A 240 -12.65 -20.34 -35.63
CA LEU A 240 -13.59 -19.70 -36.55
C LEU A 240 -13.08 -18.36 -37.08
N GLU A 241 -12.10 -17.75 -36.40
CA GLU A 241 -11.52 -16.46 -36.76
C GLU A 241 -10.16 -16.60 -37.46
N MET A 242 -9.32 -17.55 -37.02
CA MET A 242 -7.93 -17.70 -37.45
C MET A 242 -7.68 -19.06 -38.12
N GLY A 243 -6.85 -19.09 -39.15
CA GLY A 243 -6.40 -20.36 -39.76
C GLY A 243 -5.44 -21.13 -38.84
N ALA A 244 -5.35 -22.44 -39.05
CA ALA A 244 -4.54 -23.35 -38.22
C ALA A 244 -3.06 -22.93 -38.14
N GLU A 245 -2.45 -22.53 -39.24
CA GLU A 245 -1.03 -22.08 -39.29
C GLU A 245 -0.78 -20.90 -38.32
N SER A 246 -1.66 -19.91 -38.30
CA SER A 246 -1.52 -18.74 -37.43
C SER A 246 -1.70 -19.06 -35.94
N LEU A 247 -2.43 -20.13 -35.61
CA LEU A 247 -2.53 -20.62 -34.23
C LEU A 247 -1.25 -21.35 -33.83
N VAL A 248 -0.71 -22.19 -34.72
CA VAL A 248 0.55 -22.91 -34.50
C VAL A 248 1.71 -21.94 -34.31
N ASP A 249 1.81 -20.88 -35.13
CA ASP A 249 2.83 -19.83 -34.96
C ASP A 249 2.80 -19.19 -33.57
N ARG A 250 1.60 -18.98 -33.02
CA ARG A 250 1.42 -18.42 -31.67
C ARG A 250 1.80 -19.42 -30.58
N MET A 251 1.50 -20.71 -30.78
CA MET A 251 1.92 -21.77 -29.85
C MET A 251 3.45 -21.93 -29.87
N LEU A 252 4.09 -21.89 -31.04
CA LEU A 252 5.54 -21.93 -31.18
C LEU A 252 6.22 -20.73 -30.52
N ALA A 253 5.69 -19.52 -30.73
CA ALA A 253 6.19 -18.32 -30.06
C ALA A 253 6.07 -18.42 -28.53
N ALA A 254 4.96 -18.98 -28.03
CA ALA A 254 4.72 -19.17 -26.60
C ALA A 254 5.64 -20.25 -25.98
N GLU A 255 5.75 -21.43 -26.59
CA GLU A 255 6.60 -22.52 -26.11
C GLU A 255 8.09 -22.17 -26.19
N GLY A 256 8.52 -21.55 -27.30
CA GLY A 256 9.91 -21.16 -27.54
C GLY A 256 10.33 -19.87 -26.82
N MET A 257 9.40 -19.17 -26.17
CA MET A 257 9.61 -17.83 -25.59
C MET A 257 10.25 -16.84 -26.58
N VAL A 258 9.71 -16.81 -27.80
CA VAL A 258 10.21 -15.96 -28.90
C VAL A 258 9.22 -14.84 -29.20
N ASP A 259 9.72 -13.66 -29.57
CA ASP A 259 8.86 -12.56 -30.00
C ASP A 259 8.07 -12.95 -31.26
N SER A 260 6.74 -12.86 -31.18
CA SER A 260 5.84 -13.15 -32.30
C SER A 260 6.07 -12.28 -33.53
N HIS A 261 6.65 -11.09 -33.38
CA HIS A 261 7.06 -10.23 -34.49
C HIS A 261 8.25 -10.82 -35.23
N ASN A 262 9.28 -11.28 -34.52
CA ASN A 262 10.48 -11.89 -35.11
C ASN A 262 10.13 -13.17 -35.88
N LEU A 263 9.21 -13.98 -35.33
CA LEU A 263 8.71 -15.18 -35.99
C LEU A 263 7.95 -14.86 -37.30
N ARG A 264 7.12 -13.80 -37.29
CA ARG A 264 6.41 -13.34 -38.50
C ARG A 264 7.32 -12.68 -39.54
N THR A 265 8.36 -11.97 -39.12
CA THR A 265 9.29 -11.27 -40.03
C THR A 265 10.44 -12.16 -40.50
N GLY A 266 10.63 -13.34 -39.89
CA GLY A 266 11.75 -14.23 -40.13
C GLY A 266 13.08 -13.72 -39.57
N GLN A 267 13.07 -12.68 -38.74
CA GLN A 267 14.27 -12.07 -38.13
C GLN A 267 14.60 -12.75 -36.81
N LEU A 268 14.89 -14.04 -36.86
CA LEU A 268 15.20 -14.86 -35.70
C LEU A 268 16.72 -14.93 -35.50
N THR A 269 17.17 -14.73 -34.27
CA THR A 269 18.54 -15.03 -33.83
C THR A 269 18.78 -16.54 -33.81
N ASP A 270 20.06 -16.96 -33.84
CA ASP A 270 20.41 -18.39 -33.75
C ASP A 270 19.85 -19.06 -32.48
N GLN A 271 19.77 -18.30 -31.38
CA GLN A 271 19.17 -18.78 -30.14
C GLN A 271 17.65 -18.96 -30.25
N GLU A 272 16.95 -18.00 -30.87
CA GLU A 272 15.50 -18.11 -31.10
C GLU A 272 15.18 -19.26 -32.07
N TRP A 273 16.01 -19.49 -33.09
CA TRP A 273 15.90 -20.65 -33.98
C TRP A 273 16.00 -21.99 -33.25
N ASN A 274 16.97 -22.10 -32.32
CA ASN A 274 17.11 -23.30 -31.49
C ASN A 274 15.89 -23.50 -30.58
N ASN A 275 15.39 -22.42 -29.95
CA ASN A 275 14.21 -22.50 -29.08
C ASN A 275 12.96 -22.92 -29.86
N ILE A 276 12.75 -22.40 -31.08
CA ILE A 276 11.63 -22.80 -31.95
C ILE A 276 11.75 -24.27 -32.35
N THR A 277 12.95 -24.75 -32.67
CA THR A 277 13.17 -26.16 -33.05
C THR A 277 12.79 -27.11 -31.90
N ILE A 278 13.14 -26.76 -30.66
CA ILE A 278 12.77 -27.52 -29.47
C ILE A 278 11.25 -27.47 -29.24
N ALA A 279 10.66 -26.29 -29.34
CA ALA A 279 9.22 -26.08 -29.23
C ALA A 279 8.41 -26.87 -30.28
N GLN A 280 8.91 -26.93 -31.51
CA GLN A 280 8.30 -27.71 -32.58
C GLN A 280 8.27 -29.20 -32.27
N GLY A 281 9.35 -29.74 -31.68
CA GLY A 281 9.37 -31.12 -31.20
C GLY A 281 8.32 -31.39 -30.13
N ALA A 282 8.24 -30.52 -29.11
CA ALA A 282 7.26 -30.66 -28.03
C ALA A 282 5.80 -30.55 -28.50
N LEU A 283 5.52 -29.70 -29.50
CA LEU A 283 4.17 -29.55 -30.07
C LEU A 283 3.81 -30.68 -31.05
N ALA A 284 4.78 -31.26 -31.75
CA ALA A 284 4.53 -32.36 -32.69
C ALA A 284 4.00 -33.63 -31.99
N ASP A 285 4.45 -33.87 -30.76
CA ASP A 285 4.04 -35.03 -29.96
C ASP A 285 2.77 -34.76 -29.13
N ALA A 286 2.28 -33.52 -29.08
CA ALA A 286 1.12 -33.15 -28.28
C ALA A 286 -0.20 -33.53 -28.98
N PRO A 287 -1.18 -34.15 -28.27
CA PRO A 287 -2.47 -34.55 -28.84
C PRO A 287 -3.42 -33.34 -29.02
N ILE A 288 -3.04 -32.35 -29.82
CA ILE A 288 -3.83 -31.14 -30.10
C ILE A 288 -4.36 -31.21 -31.54
N TYR A 289 -5.67 -31.12 -31.70
CA TYR A 289 -6.37 -31.23 -32.98
C TYR A 289 -7.06 -29.90 -33.30
N ILE A 290 -6.80 -29.33 -34.48
CA ILE A 290 -7.34 -28.03 -34.90
C ILE A 290 -8.31 -28.23 -36.06
N ASP A 291 -9.48 -27.59 -35.97
CA ASP A 291 -10.48 -27.47 -37.02
C ASP A 291 -10.75 -25.99 -37.29
N ASP A 292 -10.28 -25.48 -38.43
CA ASP A 292 -10.42 -24.09 -38.85
C ASP A 292 -11.51 -23.89 -39.93
N THR A 293 -12.49 -24.80 -39.99
CA THR A 293 -13.59 -24.74 -40.97
C THR A 293 -14.43 -23.47 -40.77
N PRO A 294 -14.48 -22.53 -41.74
CA PRO A 294 -15.22 -21.28 -41.58
C PRO A 294 -16.74 -21.52 -41.62
N GLY A 295 -17.48 -20.78 -40.79
CA GLY A 295 -18.95 -20.79 -40.80
C GLY A 295 -19.61 -22.10 -40.37
N ILE A 296 -18.86 -23.00 -39.71
CA ILE A 296 -19.34 -24.30 -39.21
C ILE A 296 -20.56 -24.14 -38.30
N LYS A 297 -21.50 -25.09 -38.42
CA LYS A 297 -22.71 -25.13 -37.60
C LYS A 297 -22.44 -25.80 -36.26
N ILE A 298 -23.19 -25.40 -35.23
CA ILE A 298 -23.09 -26.02 -33.89
C ILE A 298 -23.30 -27.55 -33.92
N THR A 299 -24.18 -28.03 -34.79
CA THR A 299 -24.43 -29.47 -34.99
C THR A 299 -23.20 -30.21 -35.53
N GLU A 300 -22.41 -29.54 -36.38
CA GLU A 300 -21.19 -30.09 -36.96
C GLU A 300 -20.05 -30.09 -35.94
N ILE A 301 -19.89 -29.02 -35.15
CA ILE A 301 -18.94 -28.99 -34.01
C ILE A 301 -19.20 -30.17 -33.07
N ARG A 302 -20.47 -30.40 -32.67
CA ARG A 302 -20.84 -31.53 -31.81
C ARG A 302 -20.53 -32.87 -32.45
N ALA A 303 -20.84 -33.05 -33.74
CA ALA A 303 -20.57 -34.31 -34.45
C ALA A 303 -19.06 -34.59 -34.56
N ARG A 304 -18.25 -33.58 -34.88
CA ARG A 304 -16.79 -33.70 -34.99
C ARG A 304 -16.14 -33.94 -33.63
N ALA A 305 -16.55 -33.23 -32.59
CA ALA A 305 -16.07 -33.45 -31.23
C ALA A 305 -16.38 -34.87 -30.72
N ARG A 306 -17.60 -35.39 -30.97
CA ARG A 306 -17.97 -36.77 -30.63
C ARG A 306 -17.10 -37.78 -31.37
N LYS A 307 -16.95 -37.60 -32.69
CA LYS A 307 -16.13 -38.49 -33.51
C LYS A 307 -14.68 -38.52 -33.02
N LEU A 308 -14.08 -37.35 -32.81
CA LEU A 308 -12.71 -37.26 -32.30
C LEU A 308 -12.59 -37.88 -30.90
N SER A 309 -13.55 -37.65 -30.01
CA SER A 309 -13.56 -38.28 -28.67
C SER A 309 -13.69 -39.80 -28.69
N GLN A 310 -14.16 -40.41 -29.79
CA GLN A 310 -14.18 -41.86 -29.98
C GLN A 310 -12.87 -42.37 -30.61
N GLU A 311 -12.18 -41.53 -31.38
CA GLU A 311 -10.92 -41.88 -32.06
C GLU A 311 -9.70 -41.78 -31.13
N VAL A 312 -9.73 -40.87 -30.14
CA VAL A 312 -8.63 -40.71 -29.17
C VAL A 312 -8.80 -41.61 -27.95
N GLU A 313 -7.72 -42.28 -27.55
CA GLU A 313 -7.70 -43.15 -26.38
C GLU A 313 -7.93 -42.34 -25.09
N GLY A 314 -8.92 -42.76 -24.29
CA GLY A 314 -9.31 -42.06 -23.06
C GLY A 314 -10.23 -40.83 -23.25
N GLY A 315 -10.63 -40.51 -24.49
CA GLY A 315 -11.54 -39.40 -24.80
C GLY A 315 -10.89 -38.02 -24.78
N LEU A 316 -11.67 -36.98 -25.13
CA LEU A 316 -11.18 -35.59 -25.12
C LEU A 316 -10.99 -35.07 -23.69
N GLY A 317 -9.88 -34.35 -23.46
CA GLY A 317 -9.58 -33.67 -22.20
C GLY A 317 -10.02 -32.21 -22.15
N LEU A 318 -10.03 -31.50 -23.28
CA LEU A 318 -10.48 -30.11 -23.38
C LEU A 318 -11.02 -29.80 -24.78
N ILE A 319 -12.06 -28.98 -24.86
CA ILE A 319 -12.53 -28.38 -26.12
C ILE A 319 -12.40 -26.86 -26.03
N VAL A 320 -11.77 -26.23 -27.02
CA VAL A 320 -11.65 -24.77 -27.15
C VAL A 320 -12.36 -24.29 -28.41
N ILE A 321 -13.13 -23.20 -28.32
CA ILE A 321 -13.89 -22.62 -29.42
C ILE A 321 -13.55 -21.13 -29.54
N ASP A 322 -12.90 -20.72 -30.62
CA ASP A 322 -12.50 -19.33 -30.89
C ASP A 322 -13.18 -18.78 -32.16
N TYR A 323 -14.30 -18.06 -32.10
CA TYR A 323 -15.08 -17.70 -30.92
C TYR A 323 -16.59 -17.83 -31.18
N LEU A 324 -17.36 -17.93 -30.09
CA LEU A 324 -18.76 -18.35 -30.05
C LEU A 324 -19.67 -17.61 -31.05
N GLN A 325 -19.54 -16.29 -31.17
CA GLN A 325 -20.38 -15.49 -32.07
C GLN A 325 -20.07 -15.63 -33.56
N LEU A 326 -19.21 -16.55 -34.00
CA LEU A 326 -19.03 -16.90 -35.42
C LEU A 326 -19.69 -18.23 -35.81
N ILE A 327 -20.24 -18.96 -34.84
CA ILE A 327 -21.01 -20.18 -35.10
C ILE A 327 -22.35 -19.82 -35.74
N THR A 328 -22.77 -20.62 -36.72
CA THR A 328 -24.08 -20.51 -37.35
C THR A 328 -25.09 -21.46 -36.68
N GLY A 329 -26.24 -20.91 -36.28
CA GLY A 329 -27.37 -21.63 -35.71
C GLY A 329 -28.37 -22.12 -36.77
N THR A 330 -29.43 -22.78 -36.31
CA THR A 330 -30.38 -23.51 -37.18
C THR A 330 -31.58 -22.71 -37.67
N ARG A 331 -31.86 -21.48 -37.18
CA ARG A 331 -32.98 -20.62 -37.62
C ARG A 331 -32.66 -19.12 -37.50
N PRO A 332 -32.90 -18.28 -38.53
CA PRO A 332 -32.57 -16.84 -38.50
C PRO A 332 -33.82 -15.99 -38.21
N GLU A 333 -34.08 -15.66 -36.94
CA GLU A 333 -35.03 -14.57 -36.61
C GLU A 333 -34.45 -13.53 -35.62
N ASN A 334 -33.52 -13.92 -34.73
CA ASN A 334 -32.81 -12.98 -33.85
C ASN A 334 -31.43 -13.53 -33.42
N ARG A 335 -30.36 -12.74 -33.61
CA ARG A 335 -28.98 -13.13 -33.27
C ARG A 335 -28.80 -13.46 -31.78
N GLN A 336 -29.52 -12.78 -30.88
CA GLN A 336 -29.47 -13.09 -29.45
C GLN A 336 -30.00 -14.50 -29.13
N GLN A 337 -31.11 -14.91 -29.77
CA GLN A 337 -31.66 -16.25 -29.59
C GLN A 337 -30.73 -17.32 -30.18
N GLU A 338 -30.13 -17.02 -31.33
CA GLU A 338 -29.16 -17.92 -31.97
C GLU A 338 -27.94 -18.19 -31.09
N VAL A 339 -27.38 -17.14 -30.47
CA VAL A 339 -26.26 -17.24 -29.53
C VAL A 339 -26.66 -17.98 -28.24
N SER A 340 -27.90 -17.79 -27.77
CA SER A 340 -28.46 -18.53 -26.64
C SER A 340 -28.56 -20.03 -26.92
N ASP A 341 -29.02 -20.39 -28.12
CA ASP A 341 -29.10 -21.79 -28.53
C ASP A 341 -27.70 -22.40 -28.63
N ILE A 342 -26.72 -21.65 -29.13
CA ILE A 342 -25.32 -22.09 -29.21
C ILE A 342 -24.74 -22.34 -27.82
N SER A 343 -24.85 -21.41 -26.87
CA SER A 343 -24.33 -21.62 -25.49
C SER A 343 -24.94 -22.87 -24.86
N ARG A 344 -26.25 -23.05 -25.00
CA ARG A 344 -26.96 -24.21 -24.48
C ARG A 344 -26.48 -25.52 -25.09
N GLN A 345 -26.29 -25.55 -26.41
CA GLN A 345 -25.78 -26.73 -27.13
C GLN A 345 -24.33 -27.06 -26.75
N LEU A 346 -23.50 -26.06 -26.47
CA LEU A 346 -22.15 -26.25 -25.95
C LEU A 346 -22.15 -26.80 -24.53
N LYS A 347 -23.05 -26.34 -23.67
CA LYS A 347 -23.24 -26.90 -22.32
C LYS A 347 -23.71 -28.37 -22.38
N ILE A 348 -24.59 -28.70 -23.33
CA ILE A 348 -25.00 -30.09 -23.58
C ILE A 348 -23.80 -30.91 -24.05
N LEU A 349 -22.97 -30.37 -24.96
CA LEU A 349 -21.75 -31.05 -25.42
C LEU A 349 -20.78 -31.34 -24.28
N ALA A 350 -20.54 -30.36 -23.39
CA ALA A 350 -19.68 -30.51 -22.22
C ALA A 350 -20.14 -31.67 -21.31
N LYS A 351 -21.45 -31.71 -21.02
CA LYS A 351 -22.09 -32.75 -20.20
C LYS A 351 -22.12 -34.12 -20.87
N GLU A 352 -22.33 -34.15 -22.17
CA GLU A 352 -22.44 -35.38 -22.94
C GLU A 352 -21.08 -36.09 -23.04
N LEU A 353 -20.02 -35.34 -23.33
CA LEU A 353 -18.66 -35.85 -23.47
C LEU A 353 -17.89 -35.87 -22.15
N LYS A 354 -18.47 -35.35 -21.05
CA LYS A 354 -17.81 -35.17 -19.75
C LYS A 354 -16.46 -34.45 -19.85
N VAL A 355 -16.44 -33.36 -20.62
CA VAL A 355 -15.23 -32.60 -20.95
C VAL A 355 -15.46 -31.11 -20.69
N PRO A 356 -14.49 -30.36 -20.14
CA PRO A 356 -14.57 -28.92 -20.08
C PRO A 356 -14.57 -28.31 -21.49
N VAL A 357 -15.42 -27.31 -21.71
CA VAL A 357 -15.50 -26.53 -22.96
C VAL A 357 -15.19 -25.07 -22.66
N ILE A 358 -14.14 -24.52 -23.27
CA ILE A 358 -13.82 -23.08 -23.24
C ILE A 358 -14.33 -22.45 -24.54
N ALA A 359 -15.32 -21.56 -24.44
CA ALA A 359 -15.81 -20.79 -25.57
C ALA A 359 -15.43 -19.31 -25.43
N LEU A 360 -14.72 -18.80 -26.42
CA LEU A 360 -14.32 -17.40 -26.45
C LEU A 360 -15.50 -16.53 -26.85
N SER A 361 -15.58 -15.34 -26.28
CA SER A 361 -16.65 -14.38 -26.53
C SER A 361 -16.10 -12.96 -26.69
N GLN A 362 -16.73 -12.13 -27.50
CA GLN A 362 -16.34 -10.73 -27.67
C GLN A 362 -17.21 -9.80 -26.83
N LEU A 363 -16.58 -8.81 -26.19
CA LEU A 363 -17.28 -7.76 -25.46
C LEU A 363 -17.84 -6.66 -26.37
N SER A 364 -18.97 -6.08 -25.97
CA SER A 364 -19.56 -4.90 -26.59
C SER A 364 -18.60 -3.70 -26.56
N ARG A 365 -18.84 -2.70 -27.42
CA ARG A 365 -18.06 -1.45 -27.41
C ARG A 365 -18.43 -0.53 -26.23
N GLY A 366 -19.53 -0.80 -25.53
CA GLY A 366 -20.01 0.04 -24.42
C GLY A 366 -19.04 0.11 -23.23
N VAL A 367 -18.23 -0.93 -23.02
CA VAL A 367 -17.17 -0.98 -21.99
C VAL A 367 -16.21 0.21 -22.10
N GLU A 368 -15.87 0.62 -23.32
CA GLU A 368 -14.89 1.68 -23.57
C GLU A 368 -15.44 3.09 -23.28
N GLN A 369 -16.76 3.22 -23.13
CA GLN A 369 -17.43 4.49 -22.84
C GLN A 369 -17.62 4.72 -21.34
N ARG A 370 -17.38 3.70 -20.50
CA ARG A 370 -17.47 3.82 -19.04
C ARG A 370 -16.17 4.36 -18.46
N GLN A 371 -16.29 5.07 -17.33
CA GLN A 371 -15.13 5.53 -16.56
C GLN A 371 -14.31 4.34 -16.05
N ASP A 372 -14.97 3.37 -15.42
CA ASP A 372 -14.38 2.06 -15.16
C ASP A 372 -14.54 1.16 -16.39
N LYS A 373 -13.40 0.80 -17.00
CA LYS A 373 -13.32 -0.04 -18.19
C LYS A 373 -13.25 -1.53 -17.84
N ARG A 374 -13.32 -1.91 -16.55
CA ARG A 374 -13.38 -3.31 -16.14
C ARG A 374 -14.68 -3.95 -16.66
N PRO A 375 -14.59 -5.05 -17.42
CA PRO A 375 -15.76 -5.73 -17.96
C PRO A 375 -16.66 -6.29 -16.86
N VAL A 376 -17.96 -6.24 -17.10
CA VAL A 376 -19.00 -6.86 -16.28
C VAL A 376 -19.87 -7.77 -17.15
N LEU A 377 -20.72 -8.61 -16.53
CA LEU A 377 -21.58 -9.59 -17.24
C LEU A 377 -22.45 -8.97 -18.34
N SER A 378 -22.99 -7.77 -18.11
CA SER A 378 -23.79 -7.05 -19.12
C SER A 378 -23.02 -6.65 -20.38
N ASP A 379 -21.68 -6.70 -20.35
CA ASP A 379 -20.85 -6.27 -21.47
C ASP A 379 -20.62 -7.35 -22.51
N ILE A 380 -20.92 -8.61 -22.21
CA ILE A 380 -20.88 -9.69 -23.18
C ILE A 380 -21.88 -9.34 -24.29
N ARG A 381 -21.45 -9.46 -25.55
CA ARG A 381 -22.35 -9.18 -26.67
C ARG A 381 -23.46 -10.24 -26.68
N GLU A 382 -24.72 -9.81 -26.75
CA GLU A 382 -25.87 -10.70 -26.92
C GLU A 382 -26.04 -11.67 -25.72
N SER A 383 -25.81 -11.19 -24.48
CA SER A 383 -25.44 -11.99 -23.30
C SER A 383 -26.52 -12.57 -22.40
N GLY A 384 -27.80 -12.25 -22.57
CA GLY A 384 -28.82 -12.53 -21.54
C GLY A 384 -28.95 -13.99 -21.11
N SER A 385 -28.62 -14.96 -21.98
CA SER A 385 -28.70 -16.41 -21.76
C SER A 385 -27.35 -17.07 -21.52
N ILE A 386 -26.25 -16.48 -22.01
CA ILE A 386 -24.89 -17.02 -21.89
C ILE A 386 -24.48 -17.13 -20.42
N GLU A 387 -24.89 -16.14 -19.61
CA GLU A 387 -24.66 -16.13 -18.16
C GLU A 387 -25.33 -17.32 -17.45
N GLN A 388 -26.48 -17.79 -17.94
CA GLN A 388 -27.24 -18.86 -17.31
C GLN A 388 -26.71 -20.26 -17.67
N ASP A 389 -26.14 -20.40 -18.87
CA ASP A 389 -25.65 -21.69 -19.37
C ASP A 389 -24.20 -21.99 -18.95
N ALA A 390 -23.39 -20.95 -18.70
CA ALA A 390 -21.99 -21.05 -18.33
C ALA A 390 -21.80 -21.35 -16.83
N ASP A 391 -20.85 -22.22 -16.49
CA ASP A 391 -20.48 -22.46 -15.08
C ASP A 391 -19.43 -21.43 -14.62
N ILE A 392 -18.60 -20.95 -15.54
CA ILE A 392 -17.59 -19.92 -15.28
C ILE A 392 -17.65 -18.89 -16.42
N VAL A 393 -17.76 -17.62 -16.04
CA VAL A 393 -17.59 -16.49 -16.97
C VAL A 393 -16.36 -15.71 -16.52
N ALA A 394 -15.33 -15.69 -17.35
CA ALA A 394 -14.06 -15.02 -17.11
C ALA A 394 -13.88 -13.85 -18.07
N PHE A 395 -13.38 -12.74 -17.53
CA PHE A 395 -13.05 -11.56 -18.32
C PHE A 395 -11.53 -11.36 -18.38
N LEU A 396 -10.97 -11.27 -19.59
CA LEU A 396 -9.59 -10.85 -19.74
C LEU A 396 -9.55 -9.32 -19.75
N TYR A 397 -8.82 -8.73 -18.81
CA TYR A 397 -8.60 -7.30 -18.69
C TYR A 397 -7.10 -7.03 -18.63
N ARG A 398 -6.66 -6.02 -19.38
CA ARG A 398 -5.26 -5.60 -19.44
C ARG A 398 -5.14 -4.22 -18.83
N ASP A 399 -4.71 -4.17 -17.57
CA ASP A 399 -4.54 -2.91 -16.85
C ASP A 399 -3.63 -1.97 -17.67
N ASP A 400 -2.51 -2.45 -18.23
CA ASP A 400 -1.56 -1.70 -19.07
C ASP A 400 -2.17 -1.11 -20.36
N TYR A 401 -3.08 -1.85 -21.01
CA TYR A 401 -3.76 -1.40 -22.22
C TYR A 401 -4.77 -0.29 -21.93
N TYR A 402 -5.42 -0.34 -20.76
CA TYR A 402 -6.42 0.64 -20.34
C TYR A 402 -5.85 1.79 -19.47
N ARG A 403 -4.64 1.62 -18.90
CA ARG A 403 -3.87 2.58 -18.08
C ARG A 403 -2.89 3.45 -18.89
N ARG A 404 -3.06 3.60 -20.20
CA ARG A 404 -2.40 4.72 -20.88
C ARG A 404 -3.06 6.01 -20.42
N GLU A 405 -2.28 6.75 -19.62
CA GLU A 405 -2.58 7.99 -18.89
C GLU A 405 -3.42 7.81 -17.61
N GLY A 406 -2.75 7.72 -16.45
CA GLY A 406 -3.29 8.37 -15.25
C GLY A 406 -3.30 7.63 -13.90
N GLU A 407 -3.08 6.31 -13.80
CA GLU A 407 -3.34 5.60 -12.53
C GLU A 407 -2.29 4.54 -12.17
N ASP A 408 -1.22 4.97 -11.48
CA ASP A 408 -0.31 4.11 -10.71
C ASP A 408 -0.39 4.54 -9.23
N ASN A 409 -0.62 3.60 -8.30
CA ASN A 409 -0.63 3.76 -6.82
C ASN A 409 -0.36 5.18 -6.30
N GLU A 410 -1.40 5.82 -5.77
CA GLU A 410 -1.51 7.28 -5.63
C GLU A 410 -0.42 7.97 -4.79
N ASP A 411 0.23 7.27 -3.85
CA ASP A 411 1.18 7.91 -2.92
C ASP A 411 2.65 7.75 -3.36
N ALA A 412 3.34 8.88 -3.51
CA ALA A 412 4.68 9.02 -4.08
C ALA A 412 5.82 8.41 -3.24
N VAL A 413 5.63 8.23 -1.94
CA VAL A 413 6.71 7.82 -1.00
C VAL A 413 6.60 6.36 -0.53
N LEU A 414 5.58 5.62 -0.97
CA LEU A 414 5.36 4.22 -0.57
C LEU A 414 6.57 3.29 -0.75
N PRO A 415 7.37 3.37 -1.84
CA PRO A 415 8.56 2.52 -1.97
C PRO A 415 9.57 2.71 -0.82
N LEU A 416 9.69 3.93 -0.31
CA LEU A 416 10.56 4.23 0.83
C LEU A 416 9.97 3.68 2.14
N TYR A 417 8.66 3.81 2.36
CA TYR A 417 8.01 3.23 3.53
C TYR A 417 8.06 1.70 3.55
N ASP A 418 7.92 1.05 2.40
CA ASP A 418 8.09 -0.41 2.27
C ASP A 418 9.52 -0.83 2.61
N ALA A 419 10.53 -0.06 2.16
CA ALA A 419 11.92 -0.31 2.54
C ALA A 419 12.17 -0.11 4.05
N ILE A 420 11.59 0.93 4.65
CA ILE A 420 11.71 1.19 6.11
C ILE A 420 11.04 0.07 6.91
N TYR A 421 9.87 -0.42 6.48
CA TYR A 421 9.18 -1.54 7.15
C TYR A 421 10.05 -2.80 7.24
N ASN A 422 10.90 -3.03 6.23
CA ASN A 422 11.80 -4.17 6.15
C ASN A 422 13.19 -3.91 6.80
N PHE A 423 13.39 -2.76 7.47
CA PHE A 423 14.67 -2.38 8.07
C PHE A 423 14.56 -2.09 9.57
N ASP A 424 15.09 -2.99 10.40
CA ASP A 424 15.00 -2.90 11.87
C ASP A 424 15.75 -1.70 12.50
N GLY A 425 16.64 -1.03 11.75
CA GLY A 425 17.49 0.04 12.28
C GLY A 425 16.84 1.42 12.34
N ILE A 426 15.62 1.59 11.83
CA ILE A 426 14.90 2.87 11.83
C ILE A 426 13.58 2.72 12.57
N ARG A 427 13.39 3.50 13.64
CA ARG A 427 12.08 3.67 14.27
C ARG A 427 11.35 4.83 13.62
N HIS A 428 10.32 4.53 12.83
CA HIS A 428 9.46 5.55 12.25
C HIS A 428 8.47 6.10 13.29
N ILE A 429 8.32 7.43 13.35
CA ILE A 429 7.34 8.13 14.19
C ILE A 429 6.33 8.79 13.27
N LEU A 430 5.10 8.28 13.27
CA LEU A 430 4.01 8.80 12.45
C LEU A 430 3.31 9.97 13.16
N ALA A 431 3.61 11.19 12.73
CA ALA A 431 2.90 12.41 13.08
C ALA A 431 1.44 12.40 12.59
N ARG A 432 0.62 13.37 13.01
CA ARG A 432 -0.75 13.57 12.50
C ARG A 432 -0.83 14.65 11.42
N HIS A 433 0.22 15.45 11.27
CA HIS A 433 0.37 16.43 10.19
C HIS A 433 1.85 16.59 9.84
N GLU A 434 2.18 16.87 8.58
CA GLU A 434 3.58 16.98 8.13
C GLU A 434 4.31 18.17 8.78
N GLN A 435 3.62 19.28 9.04
CA GLN A 435 4.17 20.36 9.87
C GLN A 435 4.62 19.83 11.25
N GLY A 436 3.84 18.93 11.86
CA GLY A 436 4.17 18.26 13.11
C GLY A 436 5.44 17.43 12.97
N ALA A 437 5.54 16.60 11.94
CA ALA A 437 6.73 15.78 11.67
C ALA A 437 8.01 16.62 11.52
N LEU A 438 7.93 17.78 10.86
CA LEU A 438 9.08 18.66 10.69
C LEU A 438 9.50 19.30 12.02
N HIS A 439 8.55 19.81 12.81
CA HIS A 439 8.85 20.39 14.12
C HIS A 439 9.30 19.33 15.16
N GLU A 440 8.85 18.08 15.05
CA GLU A 440 9.41 16.93 15.79
C GLU A 440 10.89 16.72 15.44
N ALA A 441 11.22 16.69 14.14
CA ALA A 441 12.61 16.58 13.69
C ALA A 441 13.46 17.78 14.16
N GLU A 442 12.89 18.98 14.20
CA GLU A 442 13.55 20.16 14.79
C GLU A 442 13.79 20.02 16.29
N GLY A 443 12.79 19.58 17.06
CA GLY A 443 12.93 19.34 18.49
C GLY A 443 13.98 18.27 18.81
N TYR A 444 14.02 17.21 18.00
CA TYR A 444 15.07 16.19 18.06
C TYR A 444 16.46 16.81 17.81
N ALA A 445 16.61 17.59 16.74
CA ALA A 445 17.88 18.20 16.37
C ALA A 445 18.36 19.25 17.38
N LYS A 446 17.48 20.17 17.79
CA LYS A 446 17.79 21.24 18.76
C LYS A 446 18.19 20.68 20.13
N SER A 447 17.57 19.58 20.57
CA SER A 447 17.89 18.95 21.86
C SER A 447 19.19 18.14 21.86
N THR A 448 19.55 17.52 20.72
CA THR A 448 20.70 16.60 20.66
C THR A 448 21.91 17.13 19.93
N GLY A 449 21.74 18.17 19.11
CA GLY A 449 22.71 18.63 18.10
C GLY A 449 22.96 17.64 16.97
N LYS A 450 22.16 16.58 16.86
CA LYS A 450 22.21 15.61 15.74
C LYS A 450 21.29 16.05 14.60
N LEU A 451 21.42 15.37 13.47
CA LEU A 451 20.58 15.60 12.30
C LEU A 451 19.13 15.17 12.58
N GLY A 452 18.18 16.09 12.43
CA GLY A 452 16.75 15.77 12.40
C GLY A 452 16.36 15.25 11.01
N VAL A 453 15.54 14.20 10.94
CA VAL A 453 15.11 13.61 9.66
C VAL A 453 13.59 13.54 9.60
N ALA A 454 13.02 14.02 8.50
CA ALA A 454 11.57 13.96 8.25
C ALA A 454 11.30 13.39 6.85
N ILE A 455 10.20 12.66 6.71
CA ILE A 455 9.75 12.06 5.45
C ILE A 455 8.30 12.46 5.22
N VAL A 456 8.00 13.02 4.06
CA VAL A 456 6.65 13.42 3.64
C VAL A 456 6.40 12.98 2.20
N THR A 457 5.13 12.83 1.82
CA THR A 457 4.78 12.51 0.43
C THR A 457 4.83 13.75 -0.48
N SER A 458 4.45 13.61 -1.76
CA SER A 458 4.41 14.69 -2.74
C SER A 458 3.27 15.67 -2.50
N GLY A 459 3.20 16.72 -3.33
CA GLY A 459 2.08 17.65 -3.38
C GLY A 459 1.73 18.22 -2.00
N PRO A 460 0.54 17.92 -1.44
CA PRO A 460 0.11 18.49 -0.16
C PRO A 460 1.06 18.15 1.00
N GLY A 461 1.61 16.93 1.06
CA GLY A 461 2.51 16.53 2.15
C GLY A 461 3.78 17.37 2.15
N ALA A 462 4.37 17.57 0.96
CA ALA A 462 5.53 18.43 0.77
C ALA A 462 5.21 19.91 1.07
N THR A 463 4.04 20.42 0.67
CA THR A 463 3.66 21.82 0.95
C THR A 463 3.33 22.07 2.43
N ASN A 464 2.81 21.08 3.14
CA ASN A 464 2.57 21.17 4.59
C ASN A 464 3.88 21.24 5.39
N ALA A 465 5.00 20.77 4.82
CA ALA A 465 6.32 20.83 5.44
C ALA A 465 7.00 22.21 5.35
N ILE A 466 6.51 23.13 4.51
CA ILE A 466 7.17 24.42 4.19
C ILE A 466 7.48 25.22 5.46
N THR A 467 6.53 25.33 6.39
CA THR A 467 6.71 26.12 7.61
C THR A 467 7.83 25.56 8.49
N GLY A 468 7.91 24.24 8.65
CA GLY A 468 8.98 23.60 9.42
C GLY A 468 10.34 23.70 8.74
N ILE A 469 10.39 23.62 7.41
CA ILE A 469 11.62 23.87 6.63
C ILE A 469 12.10 25.31 6.84
N ALA A 470 11.20 26.29 6.74
CA ALA A 470 11.52 27.70 6.92
C ALA A 470 11.95 28.04 8.37
N ASP A 471 11.34 27.41 9.38
CA ASP A 471 11.74 27.56 10.79
C ASP A 471 13.15 27.01 11.01
N GLY A 472 13.39 25.77 10.56
CA GLY A 472 14.69 25.12 10.64
C GLY A 472 15.80 25.94 9.98
N MET A 473 15.52 26.54 8.81
CA MET A 473 16.49 27.43 8.14
C MET A 473 16.75 28.71 8.92
N SER A 474 15.70 29.32 9.48
CA SER A 474 15.81 30.56 10.25
C SER A 474 16.63 30.39 11.53
N ASP A 475 16.50 29.24 12.20
CA ASP A 475 17.20 28.88 13.44
C ASP A 475 18.46 28.03 13.22
N SER A 476 18.84 27.79 11.97
CA SER A 476 20.07 27.05 11.60
C SER A 476 20.08 25.62 12.16
N VAL A 477 18.98 24.90 11.99
CA VAL A 477 18.75 23.55 12.51
C VAL A 477 19.21 22.51 11.47
N PRO A 478 20.10 21.57 11.81
CA PRO A 478 20.52 20.53 10.88
C PRO A 478 19.35 19.56 10.63
N MET A 479 18.79 19.62 9.42
CA MET A 479 17.68 18.74 9.03
C MET A 479 17.88 18.13 7.65
N LEU A 480 17.40 16.91 7.47
CA LEU A 480 17.28 16.23 6.20
C LEU A 480 15.81 15.89 5.95
N ILE A 481 15.23 16.44 4.89
CA ILE A 481 13.82 16.31 4.59
C ILE A 481 13.67 15.54 3.28
N PHE A 482 13.05 14.36 3.33
CA PHE A 482 12.68 13.62 2.14
C PHE A 482 11.27 13.97 1.73
N THR A 483 11.09 14.42 0.50
CA THR A 483 9.79 14.65 -0.12
C THR A 483 9.59 13.62 -1.21
N GLY A 484 8.49 12.87 -1.17
CA GLY A 484 8.05 12.09 -2.32
C GLY A 484 7.76 13.01 -3.50
N GLN A 485 7.91 12.51 -4.72
CA GLN A 485 7.51 13.24 -5.93
C GLN A 485 6.80 12.31 -6.91
N VAL A 486 5.94 12.88 -7.76
CA VAL A 486 5.39 12.17 -8.91
C VAL A 486 6.51 11.54 -9.75
N GLY A 487 6.20 10.50 -10.51
CA GLY A 487 7.18 9.89 -11.40
C GLY A 487 7.76 10.94 -12.36
N MET A 488 9.03 10.77 -12.77
CA MET A 488 9.76 11.71 -13.63
C MET A 488 8.99 12.14 -14.89
N SER A 489 8.19 11.24 -15.46
CA SER A 489 7.36 11.53 -16.64
C SER A 489 6.16 12.45 -16.38
N GLY A 490 5.74 12.59 -15.12
CA GLY A 490 4.66 13.46 -14.67
C GLY A 490 5.13 14.86 -14.26
N ILE A 491 6.42 15.05 -13.95
CA ILE A 491 6.97 16.34 -13.54
C ILE A 491 6.80 17.39 -14.66
N GLY A 492 6.30 18.56 -14.29
CA GLY A 492 5.98 19.71 -15.14
C GLY A 492 4.67 19.59 -15.91
N LYS A 493 3.74 18.70 -15.49
CA LYS A 493 2.50 18.42 -16.24
C LYS A 493 1.23 18.56 -15.42
N ASP A 494 1.31 19.17 -14.24
CA ASP A 494 0.20 19.28 -13.29
C ASP A 494 -0.37 17.89 -12.94
N ALA A 495 0.53 16.92 -12.74
CA ALA A 495 0.15 15.57 -12.37
C ALA A 495 -0.53 15.54 -10.98
N PHE A 496 -1.29 14.47 -10.72
CA PHE A 496 -1.95 14.30 -9.42
C PHE A 496 -0.93 14.35 -8.27
N GLN A 497 -1.20 15.20 -7.28
CA GLN A 497 -0.30 15.47 -6.14
C GLN A 497 1.12 15.91 -6.56
N GLU A 498 1.26 16.59 -7.70
CA GLU A 498 2.50 17.28 -8.05
C GLU A 498 2.59 18.65 -7.36
N ALA A 499 3.78 19.00 -6.87
CA ALA A 499 4.16 20.37 -6.52
C ALA A 499 5.64 20.60 -6.87
N ASP A 500 5.97 21.80 -7.36
CA ASP A 500 7.36 22.24 -7.57
C ASP A 500 8.04 22.55 -6.23
N ILE A 501 8.29 21.49 -5.46
CA ILE A 501 8.87 21.63 -4.12
C ILE A 501 10.30 22.14 -4.18
N ILE A 502 11.03 21.88 -5.26
CA ILE A 502 12.38 22.42 -5.46
C ILE A 502 12.31 23.95 -5.57
N GLY A 503 11.46 24.49 -6.43
CA GLY A 503 11.26 25.94 -6.56
C GLY A 503 10.76 26.58 -5.26
N ILE A 504 9.78 25.95 -4.61
CA ILE A 504 9.18 26.44 -3.36
C ILE A 504 10.18 26.47 -2.21
N THR A 505 11.03 25.45 -2.07
CA THR A 505 11.96 25.31 -0.92
C THR A 505 13.33 25.93 -1.15
N MET A 506 13.65 26.37 -2.37
CA MET A 506 14.93 27.00 -2.71
C MET A 506 15.31 28.19 -1.79
N PRO A 507 14.41 29.14 -1.43
CA PRO A 507 14.77 30.26 -0.57
C PRO A 507 14.80 29.93 0.93
N ILE A 508 14.32 28.74 1.31
CA ILE A 508 14.14 28.34 2.72
C ILE A 508 14.92 27.09 3.07
N THR A 509 15.90 26.70 2.25
CA THR A 509 16.81 25.57 2.51
C THR A 509 18.25 26.01 2.33
N LYS A 510 19.19 25.27 2.93
CA LYS A 510 20.62 25.42 2.58
C LYS A 510 20.88 24.93 1.17
N TYR A 511 20.21 23.85 0.79
CA TYR A 511 20.28 23.25 -0.52
C TYR A 511 19.07 22.33 -0.71
N ASN A 512 18.74 22.03 -1.96
CA ASN A 512 17.77 20.99 -2.28
C ASN A 512 18.19 20.19 -3.52
N TYR A 513 17.78 18.93 -3.57
CA TYR A 513 18.08 18.01 -4.66
C TYR A 513 16.77 17.45 -5.21
N GLN A 514 16.68 17.26 -6.53
CA GLN A 514 15.72 16.34 -7.13
C GLN A 514 16.48 15.19 -7.75
N ILE A 515 16.27 13.99 -7.22
CA ILE A 515 17.01 12.80 -7.67
C ILE A 515 16.50 12.37 -9.04
N ARG A 516 17.42 12.24 -10.00
CA ARG A 516 17.09 11.86 -11.39
C ARG A 516 17.52 10.44 -11.77
N ASP A 517 18.42 9.85 -11.00
CA ASP A 517 18.94 8.50 -11.19
C ASP A 517 19.07 7.81 -9.84
N VAL A 518 18.65 6.54 -9.76
CA VAL A 518 18.77 5.73 -8.54
C VAL A 518 20.24 5.53 -8.14
N ALA A 519 21.17 5.52 -9.09
CA ALA A 519 22.60 5.41 -8.82
C ALA A 519 23.17 6.61 -8.03
N ASP A 520 22.48 7.75 -8.04
CA ASP A 520 22.89 8.96 -7.31
C ASP A 520 22.43 8.99 -5.85
N VAL A 521 21.50 8.13 -5.44
CA VAL A 521 20.90 8.18 -4.09
C VAL A 521 21.95 8.16 -2.97
N PRO A 522 22.94 7.23 -2.96
CA PRO A 522 23.95 7.22 -1.89
C PRO A 522 24.80 8.49 -1.83
N ARG A 523 25.19 9.03 -2.99
CA ARG A 523 25.97 10.26 -3.09
C ARG A 523 25.18 11.47 -2.60
N ILE A 524 23.95 11.65 -3.10
CA ILE A 524 23.09 12.78 -2.72
C ILE A 524 22.75 12.76 -1.23
N VAL A 525 22.42 11.60 -0.65
CA VAL A 525 22.16 11.50 0.80
C VAL A 525 23.40 11.86 1.61
N THR A 526 24.58 11.42 1.19
CA THR A 526 25.86 11.74 1.87
C THR A 526 26.20 13.23 1.77
N GLU A 527 26.07 13.82 0.58
CA GLU A 527 26.26 15.26 0.36
C GLU A 527 25.24 16.09 1.15
N ALA A 528 23.97 15.70 1.14
CA ALA A 528 22.90 16.40 1.84
C ALA A 528 23.11 16.40 3.35
N ALA A 529 23.49 15.25 3.94
CA ALA A 529 23.84 15.17 5.36
C ALA A 529 25.06 16.03 5.70
N HIS A 530 26.09 16.04 4.85
CA HIS A 530 27.27 16.91 5.02
C HIS A 530 26.90 18.39 4.96
N ILE A 531 26.10 18.81 3.98
CA ILE A 531 25.63 20.19 3.85
C ILE A 531 24.76 20.56 5.05
N ALA A 532 23.82 19.72 5.47
CA ALA A 532 22.91 20.04 6.58
C ALA A 532 23.66 20.29 7.91
N THR A 533 24.78 19.60 8.13
CA THR A 533 25.49 19.56 9.43
C THR A 533 26.75 20.41 9.50
N THR A 534 27.34 20.81 8.38
CA THR A 534 28.61 21.58 8.37
C THR A 534 28.40 23.07 8.06
N GLY A 535 29.42 23.89 8.35
CA GLY A 535 29.30 25.35 8.31
C GLY A 535 28.24 25.85 9.28
N ARG A 536 27.41 26.79 8.86
CA ARG A 536 26.15 27.12 9.57
C ARG A 536 25.13 26.02 9.28
N PRO A 537 24.65 25.24 10.27
CA PRO A 537 23.72 24.14 10.00
C PRO A 537 22.38 24.64 9.45
N GLY A 538 21.61 23.75 8.82
CA GLY A 538 20.32 24.10 8.23
C GLY A 538 19.68 22.96 7.45
N PRO A 539 18.43 23.12 7.01
CA PRO A 539 17.68 22.08 6.33
C PRO A 539 18.16 21.85 4.89
N VAL A 540 18.20 20.58 4.49
CA VAL A 540 18.39 20.15 3.11
C VAL A 540 17.23 19.28 2.68
N VAL A 541 16.62 19.59 1.53
CA VAL A 541 15.50 18.82 0.97
C VAL A 541 16.00 17.87 -0.11
N ILE A 542 15.52 16.62 -0.07
CA ILE A 542 15.73 15.61 -1.12
C ILE A 542 14.35 15.24 -1.68
N ASP A 543 14.08 15.70 -2.89
CA ASP A 543 12.90 15.36 -3.67
C ASP A 543 13.13 14.05 -4.44
N LEU A 544 12.29 13.06 -4.17
CA LEU A 544 12.47 11.67 -4.58
C LEU A 544 11.30 11.20 -5.46
N PRO A 545 11.46 11.23 -6.80
CA PRO A 545 10.47 10.72 -7.74
C PRO A 545 10.17 9.24 -7.52
N LYS A 546 8.89 8.88 -7.51
CA LYS A 546 8.40 7.51 -7.24
C LYS A 546 9.06 6.43 -8.12
N ASN A 547 9.27 6.71 -9.40
CA ASN A 547 9.90 5.75 -10.31
C ASN A 547 11.40 5.57 -10.03
N ILE A 548 12.04 6.54 -9.40
CA ILE A 548 13.44 6.46 -8.97
C ILE A 548 13.53 5.68 -7.65
N SER A 549 12.64 5.92 -6.68
CA SER A 549 12.63 5.17 -5.42
C SER A 549 12.29 3.68 -5.60
N ALA A 550 11.48 3.34 -6.60
CA ALA A 550 11.16 1.94 -6.94
C ALA A 550 12.23 1.25 -7.82
N ALA A 551 13.13 2.01 -8.45
CA ALA A 551 14.13 1.45 -9.34
C ALA A 551 15.17 0.62 -8.56
N LYS A 552 15.64 -0.46 -9.19
CA LYS A 552 16.72 -1.30 -8.66
C LYS A 552 17.99 -1.06 -9.45
N THR A 553 19.12 -0.98 -8.76
CA THR A 553 20.44 -0.88 -9.37
C THR A 553 21.44 -1.78 -8.64
N SER A 554 22.45 -2.26 -9.37
CA SER A 554 23.64 -2.94 -8.81
C SER A 554 24.87 -2.04 -8.78
N PHE A 555 24.73 -0.80 -9.26
CA PHE A 555 25.79 0.20 -9.35
C PHE A 555 25.31 1.52 -8.72
N TYR A 556 26.21 2.19 -8.01
CA TYR A 556 25.98 3.53 -7.47
C TYR A 556 27.21 4.41 -7.69
N HIS A 557 27.00 5.71 -7.83
CA HIS A 557 28.07 6.70 -7.93
C HIS A 557 28.81 6.83 -6.58
N ASP A 558 30.12 7.08 -6.63
CA ASP A 558 30.95 7.22 -5.44
C ASP A 558 30.34 8.20 -4.43
N PRO A 559 30.00 7.75 -3.20
CA PRO A 559 29.38 8.59 -2.19
C PRO A 559 30.39 9.48 -1.46
N THR A 560 31.67 9.41 -1.80
CA THR A 560 32.69 10.30 -1.24
C THR A 560 32.31 11.76 -1.50
N VAL A 561 32.19 12.55 -0.42
CA VAL A 561 31.78 13.96 -0.51
C VAL A 561 32.79 14.75 -1.34
N ASN A 562 32.34 15.26 -2.49
CA ASN A 562 33.12 16.14 -3.36
C ASN A 562 32.27 17.35 -3.77
N LEU A 563 32.33 18.41 -2.96
CA LEU A 563 31.61 19.67 -3.19
C LEU A 563 32.62 20.83 -3.33
N PRO A 564 33.24 21.04 -4.51
CA PRO A 564 34.26 22.09 -4.69
C PRO A 564 33.76 23.51 -4.38
N SER A 565 32.48 23.77 -4.64
CA SER A 565 31.84 25.06 -4.40
C SER A 565 31.41 25.29 -2.94
N TYR A 566 31.48 24.25 -2.10
CA TYR A 566 31.07 24.30 -0.69
C TYR A 566 32.19 23.80 0.21
N GLN A 567 32.94 24.75 0.79
CA GLN A 567 34.08 24.49 1.66
C GLN A 567 33.95 25.36 2.93
N PRO A 568 33.20 24.92 3.95
CA PRO A 568 32.99 25.71 5.16
C PRO A 568 34.33 25.97 5.88
N THR A 569 34.56 27.21 6.28
CA THR A 569 35.79 27.60 7.00
C THR A 569 35.62 27.29 8.48
N LEU A 570 36.15 26.15 8.93
CA LEU A 570 36.11 25.75 10.34
C LEU A 570 37.22 26.41 11.16
N GLU A 571 38.45 26.43 10.64
CA GLU A 571 39.61 26.99 11.32
C GLU A 571 39.67 28.52 11.14
N PRO A 572 39.59 29.32 12.22
CA PRO A 572 39.69 30.76 12.12
C PRO A 572 41.14 31.20 11.86
N ASN A 573 41.30 32.38 11.25
CA ASN A 573 42.62 32.98 11.10
C ASN A 573 43.20 33.39 12.47
N VAL A 574 44.24 32.69 12.92
CA VAL A 574 44.89 32.90 14.24
C VAL A 574 45.29 34.36 14.47
N LEU A 575 45.81 35.07 13.46
CA LEU A 575 46.20 36.48 13.61
C LEU A 575 45.00 37.40 13.83
N GLN A 576 43.83 37.09 13.25
CA GLN A 576 42.59 37.82 13.54
C GLN A 576 42.09 37.51 14.95
N VAL A 577 42.14 36.24 15.38
CA VAL A 577 41.76 35.83 16.74
C VAL A 577 42.59 36.57 17.80
N LYS A 578 43.92 36.66 17.62
CA LYS A 578 44.82 37.41 18.53
C LYS A 578 44.49 38.92 18.64
N LYS A 579 43.75 39.50 17.67
CA LYS A 579 43.30 40.89 17.79
C LYS A 579 42.27 41.08 18.89
N ILE A 580 41.52 40.04 19.27
CA ILE A 580 40.62 40.09 20.43
C ILE A 580 41.45 40.41 21.68
N LEU A 581 42.51 39.65 21.95
CA LEU A 581 43.38 39.87 23.11
C LEU A 581 44.10 41.23 23.05
N THR A 582 44.50 41.65 21.85
CA THR A 582 45.12 42.97 21.65
C THR A 582 44.17 44.13 21.98
N GLN A 583 42.90 43.99 21.60
CA GLN A 583 41.87 44.98 21.92
C GLN A 583 41.46 44.91 23.40
N LEU A 584 41.39 43.69 23.97
CA LEU A 584 41.06 43.46 25.37
C LEU A 584 42.04 44.14 26.34
N LYS A 585 43.35 44.18 26.02
CA LYS A 585 44.37 44.94 26.78
C LYS A 585 44.04 46.43 26.96
N LYS A 586 43.25 47.01 26.06
CA LYS A 586 42.93 48.44 26.00
C LYS A 586 41.48 48.73 26.40
N ALA A 587 40.59 47.75 26.28
CA ALA A 587 39.18 47.87 26.60
C ALA A 587 38.99 48.14 28.09
N LYS A 588 38.07 49.05 28.41
CA LYS A 588 37.68 49.34 29.80
C LYS A 588 36.31 48.77 30.13
N ARG A 589 35.51 48.45 29.11
CA ARG A 589 34.14 47.95 29.24
C ARG A 589 33.88 46.81 28.25
N PRO A 590 34.60 45.68 28.36
CA PRO A 590 34.38 44.53 27.51
C PRO A 590 33.05 43.82 27.84
N LEU A 591 32.46 43.19 26.84
CA LEU A 591 31.24 42.41 26.95
C LEU A 591 31.27 41.24 25.98
N ILE A 592 30.86 40.06 26.45
CA ILE A 592 30.68 38.89 25.59
C ILE A 592 29.19 38.74 25.24
N ILE A 593 28.92 38.40 23.98
CA ILE A 593 27.61 37.92 23.53
C ILE A 593 27.75 36.45 23.13
N ALA A 594 26.99 35.60 23.82
CA ALA A 594 26.81 34.21 23.43
C ALA A 594 25.60 34.11 22.48
N GLY A 595 25.79 33.49 21.33
CA GLY A 595 24.72 33.19 20.37
C GLY A 595 24.47 31.70 20.20
N GLY A 596 23.48 31.34 19.35
CA GLY A 596 23.13 29.94 19.09
C GLY A 596 24.27 29.13 18.46
N GLY A 597 25.23 29.78 17.79
CA GLY A 597 26.42 29.12 17.27
C GLY A 597 27.30 28.51 18.36
N VAL A 598 27.24 28.99 19.61
CA VAL A 598 27.95 28.37 20.75
C VAL A 598 27.33 27.01 21.10
N ASN A 599 25.99 26.89 21.06
CA ASN A 599 25.27 25.64 21.27
C ASN A 599 25.58 24.59 20.18
N TYR A 600 25.61 25.00 18.90
CA TYR A 600 25.86 24.07 17.80
C TYR A 600 27.33 23.63 17.72
N SER A 601 28.27 24.52 18.04
CA SER A 601 29.69 24.15 18.14
C SER A 601 30.02 23.36 19.40
N GLY A 602 29.14 23.34 20.41
CA GLY A 602 29.38 22.67 21.69
C GLY A 602 30.53 23.33 22.46
N ALA A 603 30.52 24.67 22.51
CA ALA A 603 31.59 25.51 23.03
C ALA A 603 31.25 26.17 24.39
N SER A 604 30.26 25.64 25.11
CA SER A 604 29.83 26.16 26.41
C SER A 604 31.00 26.22 27.41
N GLU A 605 31.75 25.13 27.55
CA GLU A 605 32.88 25.04 28.48
C GLU A 605 33.98 26.06 28.14
N GLU A 606 34.38 26.16 26.86
CA GLU A 606 35.41 27.11 26.45
C GLU A 606 34.95 28.57 26.56
N LEU A 607 33.67 28.86 26.32
CA LEU A 607 33.11 30.21 26.50
C LEU A 607 33.16 30.62 27.98
N ILE A 608 32.74 29.72 28.88
CA ILE A 608 32.77 29.96 30.33
C ILE A 608 34.22 30.16 30.78
N ALA A 609 35.14 29.27 30.41
CA ALA A 609 36.55 29.39 30.76
C ALA A 609 37.18 30.70 30.27
N PHE A 610 36.83 31.16 29.06
CA PHE A 610 37.32 32.44 28.54
C PHE A 610 36.73 33.63 29.29
N ALA A 611 35.43 33.59 29.62
CA ALA A 611 34.76 34.63 30.39
C ALA A 611 35.34 34.73 31.82
N GLU A 612 35.57 33.59 32.48
CA GLU A 612 36.15 33.52 33.83
C GLU A 612 37.60 34.00 33.86
N ARG A 613 38.43 33.54 32.92
CA ARG A 613 39.86 33.93 32.82
C ARG A 613 40.06 35.44 32.83
N TYR A 614 39.15 36.16 32.17
CA TYR A 614 39.24 37.61 32.05
C TYR A 614 38.18 38.36 32.85
N ASN A 615 37.34 37.69 33.64
CA ASN A 615 36.26 38.30 34.42
C ASN A 615 35.33 39.18 33.57
N ILE A 616 34.91 38.70 32.39
CA ILE A 616 34.08 39.45 31.43
C ILE A 616 32.61 39.02 31.57
N PRO A 617 31.65 39.95 31.72
CA PRO A 617 30.24 39.61 31.78
C PRO A 617 29.71 39.10 30.43
N VAL A 618 28.74 38.19 30.49
CA VAL A 618 28.17 37.48 29.33
C VAL A 618 26.69 37.78 29.18
N VAL A 619 26.29 38.19 27.98
CA VAL A 619 24.90 38.32 27.54
C VAL A 619 24.53 37.14 26.66
N SER A 620 23.40 36.50 26.94
CA SER A 620 22.83 35.46 26.07
C SER A 620 21.82 36.05 25.10
N THR A 621 21.80 35.56 23.87
CA THR A 621 20.59 35.61 23.04
C THR A 621 19.55 34.60 23.52
N LEU A 622 18.30 34.69 23.04
CA LEU A 622 17.26 33.69 23.30
C LEU A 622 17.75 32.25 23.03
N LEU A 623 18.33 32.02 21.85
CA LEU A 623 18.79 30.70 21.39
C LEU A 623 20.09 30.21 22.06
N SER A 624 20.64 30.95 23.02
CA SER A 624 21.85 30.57 23.78
C SER A 624 21.61 30.53 25.29
N LEU A 625 20.35 30.70 25.73
CA LEU A 625 20.02 30.49 27.14
C LEU A 625 20.38 29.06 27.55
N GLY A 626 21.10 28.96 28.67
CA GLY A 626 21.65 27.70 29.16
C GLY A 626 23.12 27.45 28.78
N VAL A 627 23.67 28.07 27.71
CA VAL A 627 25.11 27.97 27.36
C VAL A 627 25.99 28.38 28.53
N MET A 628 25.62 29.44 29.23
CA MET A 628 26.14 29.76 30.55
C MET A 628 24.95 29.67 31.53
N PRO A 629 25.09 28.95 32.65
CA PRO A 629 24.04 28.89 33.67
C PRO A 629 23.58 30.29 34.07
N ILE A 630 22.27 30.54 34.22
CA ILE A 630 21.75 31.89 34.54
C ILE A 630 22.22 32.39 35.91
N ASN A 631 22.44 31.46 36.83
CA ASN A 631 22.99 31.73 38.16
C ASN A 631 24.51 31.94 38.17
N HIS A 632 25.21 31.72 37.05
CA HIS A 632 26.64 31.98 36.96
C HIS A 632 26.93 33.45 37.28
N PRO A 633 27.96 33.78 38.07
CA PRO A 633 28.23 35.14 38.52
C PRO A 633 28.39 36.14 37.36
N LEU A 634 28.97 35.72 36.24
CA LEU A 634 29.17 36.57 35.05
C LEU A 634 27.98 36.62 34.09
N SER A 635 26.92 35.83 34.32
CA SER A 635 25.74 35.81 33.45
C SER A 635 24.85 37.03 33.71
N LEU A 636 24.56 37.80 32.67
CA LEU A 636 23.59 38.90 32.70
C LEU A 636 22.18 38.46 32.27
N GLY A 637 22.03 37.21 31.83
CA GLY A 637 20.80 36.68 31.25
C GLY A 637 20.55 37.17 29.81
N MET A 638 19.31 37.02 29.35
CA MET A 638 18.93 37.37 27.98
C MET A 638 19.08 38.88 27.71
N GLY A 639 19.64 39.25 26.56
CA GLY A 639 19.63 40.63 26.04
C GLY A 639 18.56 40.84 24.96
N GLY A 640 18.24 42.11 24.66
CA GLY A 640 17.34 42.48 23.57
C GLY A 640 15.96 42.97 24.03
N MET A 641 14.97 42.82 23.15
CA MET A 641 13.62 43.37 23.30
C MET A 641 12.99 43.09 24.66
N HIS A 642 13.00 41.83 25.11
CA HIS A 642 12.51 41.42 26.44
C HIS A 642 13.64 40.97 27.38
N GLY A 643 14.85 41.45 27.12
CA GLY A 643 16.04 41.13 27.90
C GLY A 643 16.09 41.80 29.27
N SER A 644 17.06 41.40 30.08
CA SER A 644 17.30 41.98 31.40
C SER A 644 17.82 43.42 31.28
N TYR A 645 17.56 44.22 32.30
CA TYR A 645 18.10 45.57 32.39
C TYR A 645 19.64 45.57 32.33
N ALA A 646 20.27 44.65 33.07
CA ALA A 646 21.72 44.51 33.09
C ALA A 646 22.30 44.22 31.70
N SER A 647 21.75 43.25 30.97
CA SER A 647 22.17 42.91 29.61
C SER A 647 22.05 44.09 28.67
N ASN A 648 20.90 44.77 28.65
CA ASN A 648 20.64 45.87 27.74
C ASN A 648 21.47 47.13 28.04
N MET A 649 21.73 47.42 29.33
CA MET A 649 22.68 48.47 29.71
C MET A 649 24.10 48.12 29.26
N ALA A 650 24.54 46.89 29.48
CA ALA A 650 25.86 46.43 29.07
C ALA A 650 26.04 46.53 27.55
N LEU A 651 25.08 46.03 26.77
CA LEU A 651 25.07 46.11 25.30
C LEU A 651 25.21 47.56 24.80
N THR A 652 24.56 48.50 25.49
CA THR A 652 24.58 49.92 25.11
C THR A 652 25.89 50.62 25.51
N GLN A 653 26.46 50.26 26.65
CA GLN A 653 27.53 51.03 27.29
C GLN A 653 28.93 50.46 27.06
N CYS A 654 29.05 49.21 26.60
CA CYS A 654 30.35 48.58 26.32
C CYS A 654 31.22 49.38 25.33
N ASP A 655 32.54 49.24 25.45
CA ASP A 655 33.52 49.79 24.51
C ASP A 655 34.22 48.71 23.67
N PHE A 656 34.05 47.44 24.04
CA PHE A 656 34.49 46.30 23.27
C PHE A 656 33.45 45.18 23.39
N MET A 657 32.93 44.73 22.25
CA MET A 657 31.93 43.67 22.17
C MET A 657 32.54 42.47 21.46
N ILE A 658 32.52 41.32 22.12
CA ILE A 658 33.04 40.06 21.59
C ILE A 658 31.84 39.14 21.36
N ASN A 659 31.45 39.01 20.10
CA ASN A 659 30.28 38.24 19.71
C ASN A 659 30.71 36.85 19.22
N PHE A 660 30.23 35.80 19.89
CA PHE A 660 30.46 34.41 19.49
C PHE A 660 29.16 33.79 18.98
N GLY A 661 29.09 33.52 17.67
CA GLY A 661 28.03 32.71 17.06
C GLY A 661 26.62 33.32 17.12
N SER A 662 26.51 34.66 17.04
CA SER A 662 25.23 35.36 16.93
C SER A 662 25.15 36.21 15.67
N ARG A 663 24.00 36.17 15.01
CA ARG A 663 23.69 36.94 13.79
C ARG A 663 23.26 38.39 14.04
N PHE A 664 23.40 38.91 15.26
CA PHE A 664 22.92 40.24 15.65
C PHE A 664 21.47 40.52 15.22
N ALA A 665 20.55 39.59 15.53
CA ALA A 665 19.15 39.73 15.18
C ALA A 665 18.56 41.07 15.64
N ASP A 666 17.57 41.58 14.92
CA ASP A 666 16.82 42.81 15.26
C ASP A 666 16.23 42.76 16.67
N ARG A 667 15.74 41.59 17.10
CA ARG A 667 15.23 41.36 18.47
C ARG A 667 16.30 41.50 19.56
N LEU A 668 17.58 41.33 19.24
CA LEU A 668 18.71 41.59 20.15
C LEU A 668 19.14 43.06 20.07
N THR A 669 19.31 43.57 18.85
CA THR A 669 19.93 44.88 18.60
C THR A 669 18.99 46.07 18.79
N GLY A 670 17.68 45.85 18.75
CA GLY A 670 16.66 46.90 18.79
C GLY A 670 16.79 47.83 17.58
N ASN A 671 17.55 48.92 17.73
CA ASN A 671 17.87 49.85 16.66
C ASN A 671 19.35 49.74 16.24
N PRO A 672 19.65 49.11 15.08
CA PRO A 672 21.03 48.99 14.58
C PRO A 672 21.75 50.33 14.38
N LYS A 673 21.02 51.44 14.21
CA LYS A 673 21.62 52.78 14.09
C LYS A 673 22.14 53.33 15.41
N THR A 674 21.72 52.79 16.56
CA THR A 674 22.23 53.21 17.88
C THR A 674 23.02 52.09 18.56
N PHE A 675 22.83 50.83 18.15
CA PHE A 675 23.51 49.67 18.71
C PHE A 675 25.03 49.70 18.52
N ALA A 676 25.77 49.41 19.59
CA ALA A 676 27.23 49.25 19.62
C ALA A 676 28.06 50.39 18.99
N LYS A 677 27.52 51.62 18.87
CA LYS A 677 28.20 52.73 18.14
C LYS A 677 29.53 53.18 18.72
N LYS A 678 29.73 52.99 20.03
CA LYS A 678 30.96 53.37 20.75
C LYS A 678 31.89 52.18 20.99
N ALA A 679 31.48 50.97 20.58
CA ALA A 679 32.23 49.76 20.80
C ALA A 679 33.06 49.38 19.57
N VAL A 680 34.24 48.83 19.82
CA VAL A 680 34.91 47.96 18.84
C VAL A 680 34.18 46.62 18.88
N VAL A 681 33.84 46.06 17.73
CA VAL A 681 33.10 44.80 17.62
C VAL A 681 34.02 43.75 17.01
N ALA A 682 34.26 42.68 17.77
CA ALA A 682 34.75 41.41 17.28
C ALA A 682 33.57 40.48 17.03
N HIS A 683 33.45 39.98 15.80
CA HIS A 683 32.37 39.08 15.40
C HIS A 683 32.98 37.77 14.93
N VAL A 684 32.75 36.72 15.71
CA VAL A 684 33.11 35.35 15.41
C VAL A 684 31.86 34.64 14.89
N ASP A 685 31.89 34.24 13.63
CA ASP A 685 30.79 33.50 12.99
C ASP A 685 31.35 32.50 11.99
N ILE A 686 30.69 31.35 11.88
CA ILE A 686 31.04 30.31 10.90
C ILE A 686 30.59 30.73 9.50
N ASP A 687 29.57 31.59 9.40
CA ASP A 687 29.02 32.09 8.15
C ASP A 687 29.60 33.47 7.80
N PRO A 688 30.45 33.57 6.76
CA PRO A 688 31.02 34.85 6.35
C PRO A 688 29.95 35.87 5.93
N ALA A 689 28.75 35.43 5.51
CA ALA A 689 27.67 36.32 5.09
C ALA A 689 27.01 37.07 6.27
N GLU A 690 27.17 36.58 7.51
CA GLU A 690 26.64 37.25 8.70
C GLU A 690 27.59 38.33 9.24
N ILE A 691 28.88 38.25 8.92
CA ILE A 691 29.89 39.21 9.36
C ILE A 691 29.63 40.58 8.74
N GLY A 692 29.34 41.58 9.58
CA GLY A 692 29.11 42.95 9.12
C GLY A 692 27.74 43.22 8.49
N LYS A 693 26.86 42.23 8.43
CA LYS A 693 25.51 42.32 7.82
C LYS A 693 24.61 43.33 8.52
N VAL A 694 24.55 43.25 9.86
CA VAL A 694 23.69 44.13 10.69
C VAL A 694 24.52 45.18 11.43
N VAL A 695 25.61 44.74 12.07
CA VAL A 695 26.47 45.58 12.92
C VAL A 695 27.85 45.70 12.29
N LYS A 696 28.35 46.94 12.16
CA LYS A 696 29.70 47.19 11.62
C LYS A 696 30.75 46.50 12.48
N THR A 697 31.50 45.58 11.86
CA THR A 697 32.51 44.75 12.53
C THR A 697 33.92 45.26 12.24
N GLN A 698 34.75 45.44 13.26
CA GLN A 698 36.15 45.88 13.14
C GLN A 698 37.14 44.71 13.22
N ILE A 699 36.78 43.64 13.93
CA ILE A 699 37.58 42.41 14.05
C ILE A 699 36.72 41.25 13.53
N PRO A 700 36.68 41.04 12.19
CA PRO A 700 35.93 39.93 11.60
C PRO A 700 36.72 38.63 11.75
N ILE A 701 36.08 37.60 12.29
CA ILE A 701 36.65 36.26 12.46
C ILE A 701 35.66 35.26 11.86
N VAL A 702 36.01 34.73 10.69
CA VAL A 702 35.26 33.64 10.05
C VAL A 702 35.85 32.33 10.55
N GLY A 703 35.04 31.52 11.22
CA GLY A 703 35.47 30.25 11.80
C GLY A 703 34.52 29.72 12.88
N ASP A 704 34.79 28.50 13.31
CA ASP A 704 34.03 27.86 14.37
C ASP A 704 34.24 28.56 15.73
N ALA A 705 33.15 28.71 16.50
CA ALA A 705 33.19 29.42 17.77
C ALA A 705 34.01 28.65 18.82
N LYS A 706 33.90 27.33 18.89
CA LYS A 706 34.69 26.47 19.78
C LYS A 706 36.16 26.60 19.45
N ARG A 707 36.51 26.46 18.17
CA ARG A 707 37.91 26.55 17.73
C ARG A 707 38.52 27.92 18.02
N THR A 708 37.75 28.98 17.82
CA THR A 708 38.17 30.35 18.15
C THR A 708 38.45 30.51 19.64
N LEU A 709 37.57 30.00 20.50
CA LEU A 709 37.74 30.06 21.96
C LEU A 709 38.94 29.23 22.43
N GLN A 710 39.16 28.04 21.87
CA GLN A 710 40.34 27.22 22.16
C GLN A 710 41.64 27.96 21.84
N ILE A 711 41.72 28.58 20.65
CA ILE A 711 42.90 29.40 20.28
C ILE A 711 43.09 30.55 21.27
N LEU A 712 42.02 31.23 21.72
CA LEU A 712 42.13 32.28 22.73
C LEU A 712 42.61 31.77 24.09
N LEU A 713 42.24 30.54 24.45
CA LEU A 713 42.62 29.90 25.70
C LEU A 713 44.06 29.34 25.67
N ASP A 714 44.59 29.01 24.50
CA ASP A 714 45.97 28.55 24.30
C ASP A 714 46.99 29.70 24.30
N GLU A 715 46.55 30.95 24.08
CA GLU A 715 47.42 32.13 24.10
C GLU A 715 47.73 32.59 25.53
N ASP A 716 48.90 33.24 25.69
CA ASP A 716 49.33 33.83 26.95
C ASP A 716 48.32 34.88 27.46
N GLU A 717 48.08 34.84 28.77
CA GLU A 717 47.21 35.80 29.44
C GLU A 717 47.68 37.24 29.26
N VAL A 718 46.70 38.13 29.12
CA VAL A 718 46.92 39.57 28.96
C VAL A 718 46.40 40.34 30.15
N LYS A 719 47.13 41.38 30.57
CA LYS A 719 46.65 42.27 31.64
C LYS A 719 45.48 43.11 31.15
N THR A 720 44.37 43.03 31.88
CA THR A 720 43.15 43.81 31.65
C THR A 720 42.95 44.84 32.77
N ARG A 721 42.06 45.82 32.56
CA ARG A 721 41.74 46.88 33.54
C ARG A 721 40.28 47.29 33.43
N HIS A 722 39.37 46.38 33.81
CA HIS A 722 37.93 46.58 33.69
C HIS A 722 37.13 45.96 34.85
N ASP A 723 37.74 45.66 35.99
CA ASP A 723 37.03 45.06 37.14
C ASP A 723 35.90 45.98 37.64
N ASP A 724 36.15 47.29 37.75
CA ASP A 724 35.13 48.31 38.07
C ASP A 724 33.91 48.25 37.13
N TRP A 725 34.14 47.92 35.86
CA TRP A 725 33.06 47.77 34.87
C TRP A 725 32.27 46.49 35.14
N THR A 726 32.95 45.36 35.31
CA THR A 726 32.31 44.08 35.62
C THR A 726 31.45 44.22 36.88
N GLU A 727 31.99 44.78 37.96
CA GLU A 727 31.25 45.03 39.21
C GLU A 727 30.01 45.92 38.98
N SER A 728 30.15 47.01 38.23
CA SER A 728 29.05 47.93 37.92
C SER A 728 27.92 47.27 37.11
N VAL A 729 28.27 46.44 36.13
CA VAL A 729 27.28 45.72 35.31
C VAL A 729 26.58 44.62 36.12
N LEU A 730 27.32 43.90 36.96
CA LEU A 730 26.74 42.90 37.86
C LEU A 730 25.84 43.56 38.92
N ALA A 731 26.18 44.75 39.41
CA ALA A 731 25.31 45.52 40.30
C ALA A 731 23.98 45.88 39.63
N ASN A 732 23.95 46.13 38.31
CA ASN A 732 22.69 46.37 37.59
C ASN A 732 21.75 45.14 37.60
N LYS A 733 22.30 43.91 37.66
CA LYS A 733 21.50 42.67 37.78
C LYS A 733 20.75 42.65 39.12
N ALA A 734 21.43 43.00 40.21
CA ALA A 734 20.81 43.08 41.55
C ALA A 734 19.85 44.28 41.67
N LYS A 735 20.16 45.39 40.99
CA LYS A 735 19.38 46.63 41.03
C LYS A 735 18.03 46.50 40.33
N ALA A 736 17.94 45.77 39.21
CA ALA A 736 16.72 45.64 38.42
C ALA A 736 16.56 44.20 37.88
N PRO A 737 16.28 43.21 38.74
CA PRO A 737 16.01 41.84 38.32
C PRO A 737 14.65 41.76 37.61
N PHE A 738 14.44 40.66 36.86
CA PHE A 738 13.09 40.30 36.43
C PHE A 738 12.21 40.13 37.67
N SER A 739 11.04 40.76 37.65
CA SER A 739 10.13 40.79 38.79
C SER A 739 8.69 40.85 38.33
N TYR A 740 7.80 40.37 39.19
CA TYR A 740 6.35 40.41 39.04
C TYR A 740 5.75 40.60 40.44
N ASP A 741 4.55 41.19 40.51
CA ASP A 741 3.83 41.31 41.77
C ASP A 741 2.94 40.08 41.95
N PHE A 742 3.03 39.43 43.12
CA PHE A 742 2.13 38.34 43.44
C PHE A 742 0.69 38.85 43.57
N ASP A 743 -0.27 38.01 43.18
CA ASP A 743 -1.69 38.30 43.24
C ASP A 743 -2.40 37.07 43.83
N GLU A 744 -3.18 37.28 44.89
CA GLU A 744 -3.90 36.21 45.57
C GLU A 744 -5.15 35.75 44.79
N SER A 745 -5.58 36.50 43.77
CA SER A 745 -6.80 36.24 43.00
C SER A 745 -6.56 35.52 41.68
N VAL A 746 -5.37 35.64 41.09
CA VAL A 746 -5.04 35.05 39.79
C VAL A 746 -3.61 34.56 39.75
N ILE A 747 -3.38 33.46 39.03
CA ILE A 747 -2.03 32.93 38.84
C ILE A 747 -1.23 33.87 37.95
N LYS A 748 -0.03 34.25 38.40
CA LYS A 748 0.96 34.96 37.60
C LYS A 748 1.75 33.94 36.76
N PRO A 749 1.86 34.10 35.43
CA PRO A 749 2.60 33.14 34.59
C PRO A 749 4.07 33.01 35.00
N GLN A 750 4.68 34.11 35.42
CA GLN A 750 6.05 34.16 35.94
C GLN A 750 6.21 33.26 37.17
N HIS A 751 5.21 33.25 38.07
CA HIS A 751 5.20 32.40 39.25
C HIS A 751 5.08 30.92 38.87
N ALA A 752 4.15 30.58 37.97
CA ALA A 752 3.99 29.20 37.50
C ALA A 752 5.30 28.64 36.90
N ILE A 753 5.93 29.40 36.00
CA ILE A 753 7.18 29.00 35.34
C ILE A 753 8.33 28.87 36.35
N ALA A 754 8.49 29.84 37.25
CA ALA A 754 9.53 29.79 38.27
C ALA A 754 9.35 28.58 39.22
N THR A 755 8.11 28.28 39.60
CA THR A 755 7.78 27.13 40.44
C THR A 755 8.07 25.81 39.73
N ILE A 756 7.74 25.69 38.44
CA ILE A 756 8.12 24.51 37.64
C ILE A 756 9.63 24.38 37.55
N GLY A 757 10.34 25.49 37.38
CA GLY A 757 11.80 25.55 37.46
C GLY A 757 12.35 25.01 38.78
N LYS A 758 11.74 25.36 39.92
CA LYS A 758 12.12 24.81 41.24
C LYS A 758 11.84 23.30 41.33
N VAL A 759 10.65 22.85 40.93
CA VAL A 759 10.22 21.45 41.01
C VAL A 759 11.10 20.54 40.14
N THR A 760 11.54 21.03 39.00
CA THR A 760 12.42 20.32 38.06
C THR A 760 13.92 20.53 38.34
N ASP A 761 14.27 21.23 39.43
CA ASP A 761 15.63 21.71 39.74
C ASP A 761 16.33 22.35 38.53
N GLY A 762 15.58 23.03 37.66
CA GLY A 762 16.12 23.65 36.45
C GLY A 762 16.88 22.70 35.53
N ASP A 763 16.62 21.39 35.55
CA ASP A 763 17.32 20.37 34.74
C ASP A 763 16.46 19.83 33.58
N ALA A 764 15.17 20.18 33.52
CA ALA A 764 14.30 19.75 32.43
C ALA A 764 14.67 20.42 31.11
N ILE A 765 14.44 19.73 30.00
CA ILE A 765 14.41 20.34 28.68
C ILE A 765 13.13 21.16 28.59
N VAL A 766 13.27 22.44 28.31
CA VAL A 766 12.15 23.37 28.18
C VAL A 766 11.89 23.62 26.72
N VAL A 767 10.69 23.29 26.29
CA VAL A 767 10.19 23.64 24.97
C VAL A 767 9.20 24.77 25.13
N THR A 768 9.17 25.69 24.17
CA THR A 768 8.13 26.70 24.13
C THR A 768 7.49 26.76 22.76
N ASP A 769 6.22 27.14 22.76
CA ASP A 769 5.61 27.76 21.59
C ASP A 769 5.98 29.26 21.55
N VAL A 770 5.29 30.07 20.74
CA VAL A 770 5.61 31.48 20.50
C VAL A 770 4.59 32.42 21.12
N GLY A 771 5.05 33.45 21.83
CA GLY A 771 4.20 34.47 22.45
C GLY A 771 4.73 35.00 23.78
N GLN A 772 3.84 35.43 24.67
CA GLN A 772 4.25 35.94 25.99
C GLN A 772 4.83 34.83 26.88
N HIS A 773 4.24 33.63 26.84
CA HIS A 773 4.72 32.46 27.57
C HIS A 773 6.15 32.07 27.18
N GLN A 774 6.53 32.21 25.90
CA GLN A 774 7.91 32.05 25.41
C GLN A 774 8.87 32.99 26.15
N MET A 775 8.51 34.27 26.25
CA MET A 775 9.35 35.27 26.90
C MET A 775 9.40 35.08 28.41
N TRP A 776 8.28 34.75 29.07
CA TRP A 776 8.31 34.44 30.49
C TRP A 776 9.11 33.17 30.79
N ALA A 777 9.07 32.15 29.92
CA ALA A 777 9.91 30.96 30.04
C ALA A 777 11.39 31.33 29.90
N ALA A 778 11.75 32.21 28.95
CA ALA A 778 13.11 32.71 28.79
C ALA A 778 13.60 33.57 29.98
N GLN A 779 12.69 34.29 30.66
CA GLN A 779 13.01 35.19 31.76
C GLN A 779 13.08 34.50 33.14
N PHE A 780 12.18 33.56 33.41
CA PHE A 780 11.93 33.03 34.76
C PHE A 780 12.31 31.57 34.96
N TYR A 781 12.55 30.78 33.91
CA TYR A 781 13.06 29.43 34.08
C TYR A 781 14.58 29.44 34.37
N PRO A 782 15.07 28.70 35.39
CA PRO A 782 16.46 28.77 35.83
C PRO A 782 17.37 27.83 35.01
N TYR A 783 17.60 28.14 33.73
CA TYR A 783 18.43 27.30 32.84
C TYR A 783 19.86 27.10 33.37
N LYS A 784 20.34 25.85 33.25
CA LYS A 784 21.64 25.38 33.74
C LYS A 784 22.52 24.77 32.65
N ASN A 785 21.93 24.27 31.57
CA ASN A 785 22.64 23.43 30.59
C ASN A 785 22.50 23.97 29.16
N GLU A 786 23.50 23.70 28.31
CA GLU A 786 23.36 23.94 26.86
C GLU A 786 22.25 23.06 26.26
N ARG A 787 21.66 23.53 25.15
CA ARG A 787 20.55 22.84 24.43
C ARG A 787 19.31 22.54 25.29
N GLN A 788 19.16 23.25 26.41
CA GLN A 788 18.05 23.06 27.33
C GLN A 788 16.77 23.78 26.87
N LEU A 789 16.90 24.94 26.22
CA LEU A 789 15.78 25.68 25.65
C LEU A 789 15.59 25.33 24.17
N ILE A 790 14.41 24.85 23.82
CA ILE A 790 14.00 24.52 22.45
C ILE A 790 12.82 25.41 22.10
N THR A 791 13.04 26.34 21.17
CA THR A 791 12.04 27.34 20.80
C THR A 791 12.21 27.75 19.35
N SER A 792 11.16 28.23 18.71
CA SER A 792 11.23 28.92 17.41
C SER A 792 11.56 30.39 17.64
N GLY A 793 12.79 30.80 17.29
CA GLY A 793 13.27 32.15 17.54
C GLY A 793 13.28 33.05 16.31
N GLY A 794 13.79 32.53 15.19
CA GLY A 794 14.02 33.28 13.97
C GLY A 794 12.75 33.56 13.20
N LEU A 795 11.96 32.53 12.91
CA LEU A 795 10.68 32.67 12.21
C LEU A 795 9.55 32.98 13.19
N GLY A 796 9.59 32.41 14.40
CA GLY A 796 8.57 32.62 15.42
C GLY A 796 7.26 31.90 15.08
N THR A 797 7.35 30.62 14.75
CA THR A 797 6.22 29.77 14.35
C THR A 797 5.36 29.35 15.54
N MET A 798 4.12 29.85 15.60
CA MET A 798 3.12 29.31 16.51
C MET A 798 2.73 27.87 16.10
N GLY A 799 2.49 26.98 17.06
CA GLY A 799 2.25 25.55 16.81
C GLY A 799 3.53 24.70 16.79
N PHE A 800 4.71 25.31 16.96
CA PHE A 800 5.99 24.60 17.08
C PHE A 800 6.06 23.73 18.35
N GLY A 801 5.43 24.18 19.44
CA GLY A 801 5.69 23.68 20.79
C GLY A 801 5.41 22.19 21.00
N ILE A 802 4.20 21.70 20.67
CA ILE A 802 3.79 20.30 20.91
C ILE A 802 4.67 19.33 20.11
N PRO A 803 4.82 19.47 18.79
CA PRO A 803 5.66 18.55 18.02
C PRO A 803 7.14 18.62 18.43
N ALA A 804 7.70 19.81 18.67
CA ALA A 804 9.09 19.93 19.11
C ALA A 804 9.35 19.26 20.47
N ALA A 805 8.39 19.31 21.39
CA ALA A 805 8.48 18.61 22.67
C ALA A 805 8.46 17.08 22.50
N ILE A 806 7.65 16.56 21.58
CA ILE A 806 7.64 15.13 21.24
C ILE A 806 9.02 14.72 20.73
N GLY A 807 9.55 15.43 19.73
CA GLY A 807 10.88 15.18 19.18
C GLY A 807 11.99 15.22 20.22
N ALA A 808 11.99 16.24 21.10
CA ALA A 808 12.95 16.37 22.17
C ALA A 808 12.88 15.22 23.19
N LYS A 809 11.68 14.77 23.56
CA LYS A 809 11.49 13.66 24.51
C LYS A 809 11.87 12.31 23.92
N LEU A 810 11.56 12.08 22.65
CA LEU A 810 11.99 10.88 21.93
C LEU A 810 13.52 10.81 21.82
N ALA A 811 14.18 11.96 21.67
CA ALA A 811 15.64 12.05 21.60
C ALA A 811 16.32 11.92 22.97
N ASN A 812 15.63 12.31 24.04
CA ASN A 812 16.13 12.35 25.42
C ASN A 812 15.14 11.64 26.37
N PRO A 813 15.02 10.30 26.30
CA PRO A 813 13.99 9.56 27.04
C PRO A 813 14.09 9.75 28.56
N ASP A 814 15.30 9.94 29.08
CA ASP A 814 15.58 10.04 30.52
C ASP A 814 15.40 11.47 31.09
N LYS A 815 15.24 12.49 30.23
CA LYS A 815 15.07 13.87 30.66
C LYS A 815 13.59 14.24 30.76
N GLU A 816 13.23 15.00 31.78
CA GLU A 816 11.91 15.65 31.80
C GLU A 816 11.82 16.68 30.67
N VAL A 817 10.69 16.71 29.98
CA VAL A 817 10.41 17.66 28.91
C VAL A 817 9.15 18.43 29.26
N ILE A 818 9.34 19.72 29.52
CA ILE A 818 8.26 20.65 29.85
C ILE A 818 8.02 21.56 28.67
N LEU A 819 6.79 21.55 28.14
CA LEU A 819 6.35 22.49 27.12
C LEU A 819 5.57 23.62 27.78
N PHE A 820 6.01 24.87 27.59
CA PHE A 820 5.18 26.05 27.84
C PHE A 820 4.52 26.51 26.54
N VAL A 821 3.19 26.46 26.49
CA VAL A 821 2.41 26.79 25.30
C VAL A 821 1.28 27.75 25.65
N GLY A 822 0.94 28.66 24.74
CA GLY A 822 -0.25 29.50 24.85
C GLY A 822 -1.48 28.84 24.22
N ASP A 823 -2.65 29.20 24.67
CA ASP A 823 -3.98 28.85 24.12
C ASP A 823 -4.08 28.96 22.58
N GLY A 824 -3.57 30.03 21.99
CA GLY A 824 -3.56 30.19 20.53
C GLY A 824 -2.64 29.20 19.81
N GLY A 825 -1.40 29.02 20.31
CA GLY A 825 -0.42 28.11 19.71
C GLY A 825 -0.79 26.64 19.88
N PHE A 826 -1.35 26.29 21.04
CA PHE A 826 -1.85 24.95 21.34
C PHE A 826 -2.85 24.48 20.28
N GLN A 827 -3.77 25.36 19.88
CA GLN A 827 -4.81 25.03 18.89
C GLN A 827 -4.29 24.83 17.47
N MET A 828 -3.05 25.23 17.16
CA MET A 828 -2.50 25.07 15.80
C MET A 828 -2.02 23.65 15.51
N THR A 829 -1.57 22.91 16.53
CA THR A 829 -0.99 21.56 16.38
C THR A 829 -1.45 20.56 17.44
N ASN A 830 -2.63 20.79 18.04
CA ASN A 830 -3.20 19.93 19.09
C ASN A 830 -3.41 18.47 18.66
N GLN A 831 -3.55 18.19 17.35
CA GLN A 831 -3.68 16.82 16.85
C GLN A 831 -2.47 15.93 17.18
N GLU A 832 -1.29 16.52 17.41
CA GLU A 832 -0.08 15.77 17.76
C GLU A 832 -0.13 15.21 19.20
N LEU A 833 -1.10 15.62 20.02
CA LEU A 833 -1.39 14.95 21.30
C LEU A 833 -1.67 13.46 21.13
N ALA A 834 -2.15 13.02 19.96
CA ALA A 834 -2.33 11.60 19.65
C ALA A 834 -1.04 10.77 19.83
N LEU A 835 0.14 11.37 19.64
CA LEU A 835 1.42 10.68 19.73
C LEU A 835 1.84 10.42 21.18
N LEU A 836 1.42 11.25 22.13
CA LEU A 836 1.79 11.13 23.54
C LEU A 836 1.31 9.79 24.10
N ASN A 837 0.04 9.46 23.86
CA ASN A 837 -0.50 8.17 24.25
C ASN A 837 -0.10 7.06 23.26
N GLY A 838 -0.18 7.31 21.95
CA GLY A 838 0.09 6.31 20.92
C GLY A 838 1.52 5.73 20.93
N TYR A 839 2.52 6.53 21.31
CA TYR A 839 3.91 6.11 21.45
C TYR A 839 4.42 6.10 22.90
N GLY A 840 3.57 6.43 23.87
CA GLY A 840 3.94 6.53 25.28
C GLY A 840 5.02 7.58 25.56
N VAL A 841 4.87 8.79 25.01
CA VAL A 841 5.83 9.90 25.13
C VAL A 841 5.39 10.83 26.28
N PRO A 842 6.04 10.80 27.46
CA PRO A 842 5.51 11.45 28.65
C PRO A 842 5.96 12.92 28.76
N ILE A 843 5.59 13.76 27.79
CA ILE A 843 5.81 15.22 27.90
C ILE A 843 4.81 15.88 28.84
N LYS A 844 5.20 17.00 29.45
CA LYS A 844 4.32 17.81 30.31
C LYS A 844 3.93 19.07 29.54
N VAL A 845 2.71 19.12 29.03
CA VAL A 845 2.18 20.28 28.30
C VAL A 845 1.60 21.25 29.32
N VAL A 846 2.27 22.36 29.55
CA VAL A 846 1.84 23.45 30.43
C VAL A 846 1.25 24.56 29.58
N LEU A 847 -0.08 24.56 29.51
CA LEU A 847 -0.87 25.54 28.78
C LEU A 847 -1.07 26.78 29.66
N ILE A 848 -0.41 27.89 29.30
CA ILE A 848 -0.59 29.20 29.93
C ILE A 848 -1.79 29.87 29.27
N ASN A 849 -2.99 29.64 29.81
CA ASN A 849 -4.24 30.11 29.23
C ASN A 849 -4.54 31.54 29.69
N ASN A 850 -4.56 32.47 28.73
CA ASN A 850 -4.90 33.87 28.96
C ASN A 850 -6.04 34.37 28.06
N HIS A 851 -6.74 33.47 27.37
CA HIS A 851 -7.83 33.76 26.45
C HIS A 851 -7.49 34.78 25.36
N SER A 852 -6.26 34.77 24.84
CA SER A 852 -5.79 35.73 23.84
C SER A 852 -4.52 35.34 23.09
N LEU A 853 -4.35 35.92 21.91
CA LEU A 853 -3.02 36.09 21.28
C LEU A 853 -2.22 37.16 22.05
N GLY A 854 -1.81 36.84 23.28
CA GLY A 854 -1.37 37.82 24.28
C GLY A 854 -0.22 38.74 23.84
N MET A 855 0.70 38.26 22.99
CA MET A 855 1.76 39.12 22.45
C MET A 855 1.19 40.17 21.50
N VAL A 856 0.28 39.79 20.60
CA VAL A 856 -0.42 40.73 19.70
C VAL A 856 -1.24 41.72 20.50
N ARG A 857 -2.00 41.22 21.50
CA ARG A 857 -2.81 42.03 22.41
C ARG A 857 -1.97 43.08 23.14
N GLN A 858 -0.85 42.69 23.74
CA GLN A 858 0.05 43.64 24.44
C GLN A 858 0.52 44.77 23.52
N TRP A 859 0.81 44.49 22.25
CA TRP A 859 1.20 45.52 21.29
C TRP A 859 0.04 46.45 20.93
N GLN A 860 -1.18 45.91 20.76
CA GLN A 860 -2.38 46.71 20.55
C GLN A 860 -2.66 47.63 21.75
N GLU A 861 -2.51 47.12 22.97
CA GLU A 861 -2.66 47.88 24.22
C GLU A 861 -1.58 48.97 24.37
N SER A 862 -0.35 48.67 23.98
CA SER A 862 0.77 49.61 24.17
C SER A 862 0.87 50.70 23.10
N PHE A 863 0.39 50.45 21.87
CA PHE A 863 0.68 51.30 20.71
C PHE A 863 -0.52 51.65 19.82
N TYR A 864 -1.71 51.06 20.06
CA TYR A 864 -2.88 51.22 19.20
C TYR A 864 -4.16 51.50 19.98
N ASP A 865 -4.08 52.36 21.00
CA ASP A 865 -5.22 52.84 21.80
C ASP A 865 -6.09 51.72 22.40
N GLU A 866 -5.48 50.58 22.74
CA GLU A 866 -6.18 49.39 23.28
C GLU A 866 -7.22 48.78 22.32
N HIS A 867 -7.12 49.05 21.02
CA HIS A 867 -7.95 48.39 20.01
C HIS A 867 -7.58 46.91 19.84
N ARG A 868 -8.21 46.05 20.65
CA ARG A 868 -8.02 44.59 20.63
C ARG A 868 -8.71 43.94 19.42
N SER A 869 -8.10 44.09 18.25
CA SER A 869 -8.63 43.52 17.00
C SER A 869 -8.18 42.07 16.85
N GLU A 870 -9.13 41.12 16.88
CA GLU A 870 -8.93 39.68 16.60
C GLU A 870 -7.77 39.04 17.40
N SER A 871 -7.58 39.48 18.64
CA SER A 871 -6.49 39.04 19.52
C SER A 871 -6.96 38.47 20.85
N THR A 872 -8.26 38.47 21.12
CA THR A 872 -8.88 37.89 22.32
C THR A 872 -9.88 36.83 21.91
N PHE A 873 -10.01 35.78 22.72
CA PHE A 873 -10.93 34.68 22.47
C PHE A 873 -12.15 34.84 23.37
N ASP A 874 -13.33 34.99 22.75
CA ASP A 874 -14.60 35.00 23.47
C ASP A 874 -15.02 33.58 23.89
N ASP A 875 -14.70 32.60 23.04
CA ASP A 875 -14.96 31.18 23.24
C ASP A 875 -13.70 30.35 22.94
N GLU A 876 -13.46 29.32 23.75
CA GLU A 876 -12.35 28.37 23.59
C GLU A 876 -12.83 26.93 23.69
N PRO A 877 -12.12 25.97 23.08
CA PRO A 877 -12.40 24.57 23.31
C PRO A 877 -12.14 24.18 24.78
N ASN A 878 -12.86 23.17 25.26
CA ASN A 878 -12.53 22.57 26.55
C ASN A 878 -11.25 21.71 26.41
N PHE A 879 -10.11 22.29 26.77
CA PHE A 879 -8.80 21.64 26.68
C PHE A 879 -8.71 20.34 27.51
N GLN A 880 -9.41 20.28 28.65
CA GLN A 880 -9.42 19.08 29.50
C GLN A 880 -10.10 17.91 28.79
N MET A 881 -11.28 18.15 28.20
CA MET A 881 -11.99 17.14 27.40
C MET A 881 -11.19 16.74 26.16
N MET A 882 -10.41 17.67 25.59
CA MET A 882 -9.52 17.37 24.47
C MET A 882 -8.37 16.43 24.89
N ALA A 883 -7.74 16.66 26.04
CA ALA A 883 -6.75 15.74 26.59
C ALA A 883 -7.35 14.37 26.93
N GLU A 884 -8.56 14.34 27.50
CA GLU A 884 -9.31 13.10 27.75
C GLU A 884 -9.58 12.33 26.45
N ALA A 885 -9.95 13.03 25.36
CA ALA A 885 -10.18 12.42 24.06
C ALA A 885 -8.92 11.74 23.48
N TYR A 886 -7.72 12.21 23.83
CA TYR A 886 -6.44 11.58 23.48
C TYR A 886 -5.93 10.58 24.53
N GLY A 887 -6.64 10.40 25.65
CA GLY A 887 -6.24 9.52 26.75
C GLY A 887 -5.07 10.05 27.59
N ILE A 888 -4.94 11.38 27.69
CA ILE A 888 -3.85 12.06 28.40
C ILE A 888 -4.37 12.56 29.76
N ALA A 889 -3.54 12.46 30.81
CA ALA A 889 -3.90 13.01 32.10
C ALA A 889 -4.04 14.53 32.02
N HIS A 890 -5.04 15.10 32.68
CA HIS A 890 -5.30 16.54 32.55
C HIS A 890 -5.59 17.18 33.91
N TYR A 891 -5.12 18.42 34.04
CA TYR A 891 -5.27 19.24 35.24
C TYR A 891 -5.60 20.67 34.85
N LYS A 892 -6.39 21.36 35.67
CA LYS A 892 -6.67 22.79 35.53
C LYS A 892 -6.44 23.49 36.85
N PHE A 893 -5.53 24.47 36.86
CA PHE A 893 -5.17 25.23 38.05
C PHE A 893 -5.61 26.69 37.89
N THR A 894 -6.33 27.17 38.90
CA THR A 894 -6.89 28.53 38.93
C THR A 894 -6.55 29.28 40.22
N ASN A 895 -6.08 28.59 41.27
CA ASN A 895 -5.81 29.17 42.57
C ASN A 895 -4.30 29.44 42.76
N PRO A 896 -3.86 30.70 42.86
CA PRO A 896 -2.44 31.03 43.06
C PRO A 896 -1.87 30.54 44.39
N ASN A 897 -2.70 30.34 45.42
CA ASN A 897 -2.25 29.95 46.76
C ASN A 897 -1.92 28.45 46.90
N THR A 898 -2.47 27.60 46.03
CA THR A 898 -2.21 26.15 46.02
C THR A 898 -1.26 25.72 44.91
N LEU A 899 -0.91 26.65 44.01
CA LEU A 899 -0.16 26.37 42.78
C LEU A 899 1.15 25.60 43.01
N GLU A 900 1.92 25.91 44.06
CA GLU A 900 3.18 25.19 44.34
C GLU A 900 2.97 23.72 44.70
N GLU A 901 1.88 23.39 45.42
CA GLU A 901 1.54 22.00 45.72
C GLU A 901 0.97 21.30 44.47
N ASP A 902 0.06 21.98 43.78
CA ASP A 902 -0.61 21.49 42.57
C ASP A 902 0.38 21.10 41.47
N LEU A 903 1.43 21.91 41.27
CA LEU A 903 2.45 21.68 40.24
C LEU A 903 3.40 20.51 40.53
N LYS A 904 3.38 19.91 41.72
CA LYS A 904 4.17 18.69 42.00
C LYS A 904 3.78 17.51 41.11
N VAL A 905 2.57 17.54 40.55
CA VAL A 905 2.08 16.52 39.61
C VAL A 905 3.00 16.32 38.40
N ILE A 906 3.78 17.34 38.02
CA ILE A 906 4.77 17.30 36.93
C ILE A 906 5.81 16.18 37.12
N THR A 907 6.07 15.79 38.37
CA THR A 907 7.04 14.73 38.71
C THR A 907 6.53 13.32 38.37
N GLU A 908 5.24 13.15 38.05
CA GLU A 908 4.68 11.86 37.66
C GLU A 908 5.10 11.48 36.24
N ASN A 909 5.64 10.29 36.03
CA ASN A 909 6.09 9.82 34.72
C ASN A 909 4.94 9.36 33.80
N LYS A 910 4.11 10.31 33.36
CA LYS A 910 3.02 10.11 32.39
C LYS A 910 2.86 11.35 31.51
N PRO A 911 2.27 11.24 30.30
CA PRO A 911 1.89 12.41 29.52
C PRO A 911 0.79 13.18 30.24
N MET A 912 0.88 14.51 30.24
CA MET A 912 -0.15 15.35 30.87
C MET A 912 -0.35 16.69 30.18
N LEU A 913 -1.58 17.21 30.27
CA LEU A 913 -1.96 18.58 29.95
C LEU A 913 -2.32 19.33 31.24
N ILE A 914 -1.55 20.35 31.58
CA ILE A 914 -1.77 21.23 32.73
C ILE A 914 -2.19 22.60 32.19
N GLU A 915 -3.47 22.93 32.35
CA GLU A 915 -4.00 24.26 32.05
C GLU A 915 -3.81 25.17 33.27
N VAL A 916 -3.02 26.22 33.12
CA VAL A 916 -2.81 27.26 34.13
C VAL A 916 -3.56 28.51 33.69
N ALA A 917 -4.67 28.81 34.37
CA ALA A 917 -5.47 29.99 34.07
C ALA A 917 -4.79 31.25 34.64
N ILE A 918 -4.45 32.19 33.76
CA ILE A 918 -3.81 33.46 34.13
C ILE A 918 -4.67 34.66 33.70
N SER A 919 -4.26 35.86 34.12
CA SER A 919 -4.95 37.08 33.69
C SER A 919 -4.71 37.37 32.21
N ASN A 920 -5.77 37.76 31.51
CA ASN A 920 -5.72 38.26 30.13
C ASN A 920 -5.23 39.72 30.01
N ARG A 921 -4.55 40.25 31.03
CA ARG A 921 -3.98 41.61 31.04
C ARG A 921 -2.49 41.64 31.34
N GLU A 922 -1.87 40.50 31.53
CA GLU A 922 -0.44 40.44 31.81
C GLU A 922 0.39 40.92 30.61
N HIS A 923 1.43 41.69 30.89
CA HIS A 923 2.42 42.14 29.92
C HIS A 923 3.79 41.49 30.19
N VAL A 924 4.56 41.28 29.13
CA VAL A 924 5.97 40.91 29.23
C VAL A 924 6.79 42.17 29.41
N TYR A 925 7.39 42.31 30.59
CA TYR A 925 8.35 43.36 30.91
C TYR A 925 9.65 42.78 31.47
N PRO A 926 10.79 43.48 31.31
CA PRO A 926 10.94 44.73 30.55
C PRO A 926 10.73 44.59 29.04
N MET A 927 10.53 45.72 28.36
CA MET A 927 10.34 45.75 26.91
C MET A 927 11.07 46.94 26.28
N VAL A 928 11.88 46.72 25.24
CA VAL A 928 12.39 47.76 24.35
C VAL A 928 11.44 47.88 23.17
N PRO A 929 10.73 49.03 22.99
CA PRO A 929 9.83 49.21 21.85
C PRO A 929 10.57 49.11 20.50
N SER A 930 9.85 48.75 19.44
CA SER A 930 10.44 48.64 18.10
C SER A 930 11.16 49.93 17.70
N GLY A 931 12.38 49.80 17.16
CA GLY A 931 13.19 50.92 16.68
C GLY A 931 13.79 51.82 17.78
N LYS A 932 13.59 51.50 19.07
CA LYS A 932 14.24 52.20 20.18
C LYS A 932 15.61 51.60 20.52
N SER A 933 16.45 52.37 21.21
CA SER A 933 17.72 51.89 21.73
C SER A 933 17.49 50.86 22.85
N ASN A 934 18.38 49.88 23.03
CA ASN A 934 18.32 48.93 24.15
C ASN A 934 18.22 49.61 25.52
N SER A 935 18.67 50.87 25.64
CA SER A 935 18.57 51.62 26.88
C SER A 935 17.21 52.22 27.21
N GLU A 936 16.29 52.26 26.25
CA GLU A 936 14.96 52.87 26.38
C GLU A 936 13.91 51.80 26.76
N MET A 937 14.15 51.11 27.87
CA MET A 937 13.30 50.01 28.33
C MET A 937 12.06 50.52 29.07
N LEU A 938 10.91 49.94 28.78
CA LEU A 938 9.65 50.09 29.51
C LEU A 938 9.50 49.01 30.57
N GLY A 939 8.75 49.31 31.63
CA GLY A 939 8.37 48.33 32.66
C GLY A 939 9.52 47.82 33.54
N VAL A 940 10.65 48.54 33.60
CA VAL A 940 11.76 48.19 34.50
C VAL A 940 11.39 48.53 35.94
N LYS A 941 11.48 47.55 36.83
CA LYS A 941 11.37 47.75 38.28
C LYS A 941 12.76 47.79 38.89
N PHE A 942 13.02 48.81 39.72
CA PHE A 942 14.26 48.95 40.46
C PHE A 942 14.01 48.55 41.91
N ASN A 943 14.84 47.65 42.43
CA ASN A 943 14.88 47.35 43.86
C ASN A 943 15.35 48.62 44.58
N ALA A 944 14.56 49.07 45.56
CA ALA A 944 14.81 50.27 46.35
C ALA A 944 15.98 50.07 47.32
#